data_AF-A0A9Q1QLK4-F1
#
_entry.id   AF-A0A9Q1QLK4-F1
#
_cell.length_a   1.000
_cell.length_b   1.000
_cell.length_c   1.000
_cell.angle_alpha   90.00
_cell.angle_beta   90.00
_cell.angle_gamma   90.00
#
_symmetry.space_group_name_H-M   'P 1'
#
loop_
_entity.id
_entity.type
_entity.pdbx_description
1 polymer ?
#
loop_
_entity_poly.entity_id
_entity_poly.type
_entity_poly.pdbx_seq_one_letter_code
_entity_poly.pdbx_strand_id
1 'polypeptide(L)'
;MWDLTPDTDLLAELPDEYTFETALADLIDNSLQAVWSNRDGERKLIRQSYMILYGYVEVKDDRVSIFDTGPGMDGGEENSIVKWGKVGASLHRSSKGLAVGGRAPYLMPYFGMFGYGGTYAAMHLGRHAIVSAKTKRSRKVYWLRLEREALLRRSGSSSNPNWKVEGGLRDPVVDEIEKSPHGSFTKVDMESKLRLPDIFKLQCKLKDIYFPYIQVNGINLTEVDGGEFAITNLHSCNGPDFVLNLHLSIEEDNTTARGPGIKKPREANARLKCVYFPIHKDKENIERILDKLKADGYGITEDFETFSRISIRRLGRLLPDARWAPLPFMKSKQRGGDRVQILKRCCLRVKCFIDTDAGFHPMPSKTDLQIHDPFTKALKDLGSDLAQKDKGVKVDIYRGRKQLTFAQLQKAYQDWVLHMHAEYDEEFNCGDDVPVWLLNASNKEALGIKSNAVRVHRAISRKGISWNSGQKVKILKGACPACHSRNMYATLEYFLLEGCEGDAGGMPMGVPDEDGCVLTVGANGAQLELHGSKSLPIIVADPEKCVAVGMDDWNRQVEKLNQKVPSTIEVLGLQQCKKLGIDGALPTKDTISAGFMPPKELVAVLRPSCFTSSCTSDYLDQKYIIKDKFEMCMDIKFRAEPAKASELEQVFSGSATHTSRRGCQGLYIFQLGCVSSLFQKAGIYSFSFSICQTSAVIATVINTAHHDIVLILLSGSCDPDLVYLCIEKFSSHKL
;
A
#
# COMPACT_ATOMS: atom_id res chain seq x y z
N MET A 1 -59.68 12.58 -9.51
CA MET A 1 -59.07 12.17 -8.22
C MET A 1 -58.97 10.66 -8.20
N TRP A 2 -57.81 10.11 -7.85
CA TRP A 2 -57.58 8.67 -7.67
C TRP A 2 -57.42 8.34 -6.18
N ASP A 3 -57.88 7.17 -5.75
CA ASP A 3 -57.70 6.69 -4.38
C ASP A 3 -56.48 5.76 -4.30
N LEU A 4 -55.43 6.21 -3.60
CA LEU A 4 -54.17 5.50 -3.41
C LEU A 4 -54.02 4.94 -1.99
N THR A 5 -55.11 4.86 -1.22
CA THR A 5 -55.07 4.39 0.17
C THR A 5 -54.43 2.99 0.21
N PRO A 6 -53.26 2.82 0.87
CA PRO A 6 -52.59 1.54 0.97
C PRO A 6 -53.47 0.51 1.70
N ASP A 7 -53.36 -0.77 1.33
CA ASP A 7 -54.13 -1.85 1.99
C ASP A 7 -53.54 -2.28 3.34
N THR A 8 -52.40 -1.70 3.73
CA THR A 8 -51.60 -2.08 4.91
C THR A 8 -50.84 -0.85 5.42
N ASP A 9 -50.49 -0.82 6.71
CA ASP A 9 -49.72 0.24 7.40
C ASP A 9 -48.23 0.33 6.94
N LEU A 10 -47.96 0.23 5.64
CA LEU A 10 -46.64 0.09 5.00
C LEU A 10 -45.83 1.40 4.90
N LEU A 11 -46.25 2.46 5.59
CA LEU A 11 -45.55 3.75 5.62
C LEU A 11 -44.59 3.90 6.79
N ALA A 12 -44.48 2.89 7.66
CA ALA A 12 -43.68 2.97 8.87
C ALA A 12 -42.18 3.20 8.61
N GLU A 13 -41.65 2.83 7.44
CA GLU A 13 -40.23 3.03 7.10
C GLU A 13 -40.08 3.45 5.62
N LEU A 14 -39.90 4.75 5.38
CA LEU A 14 -39.27 5.24 4.16
C LEU A 14 -37.86 4.61 4.07
N PRO A 15 -37.39 4.13 2.91
CA PRO A 15 -36.00 3.71 2.80
C PRO A 15 -35.10 4.92 3.09
N ASP A 16 -34.39 4.90 4.22
CA ASP A 16 -33.60 6.03 4.72
C ASP A 16 -32.36 6.34 3.85
N GLU A 17 -32.07 5.51 2.82
CA GLU A 17 -30.75 5.44 2.17
C GLU A 17 -30.73 5.77 0.66
N TYR A 18 -31.79 6.34 0.08
CA TYR A 18 -31.71 6.72 -1.34
C TYR A 18 -30.70 7.86 -1.56
N THR A 19 -29.85 7.67 -2.57
CA THR A 19 -29.11 8.74 -3.24
C THR A 19 -29.89 9.16 -4.50
N PHE A 20 -29.48 10.25 -5.15
CA PHE A 20 -30.09 10.65 -6.42
C PHE A 20 -29.99 9.51 -7.45
N GLU A 21 -28.83 8.87 -7.54
CA GLU A 21 -28.54 7.84 -8.53
C GLU A 21 -29.31 6.53 -8.26
N THR A 22 -29.41 6.11 -6.99
CA THR A 22 -30.11 4.87 -6.63
C THR A 22 -31.63 5.03 -6.74
N ALA A 23 -32.17 6.21 -6.42
CA ALA A 23 -33.58 6.51 -6.67
C ALA A 23 -33.89 6.56 -8.18
N LEU A 24 -33.04 7.21 -8.99
CA LEU A 24 -33.22 7.24 -10.44
C LEU A 24 -33.14 5.83 -11.04
N ALA A 25 -32.21 4.99 -10.58
CA ALA A 25 -32.13 3.59 -10.97
C ALA A 25 -33.42 2.83 -10.62
N ASP A 26 -34.03 3.07 -9.47
CA ASP A 26 -35.28 2.39 -9.10
C ASP A 26 -36.46 2.72 -10.01
N LEU A 27 -36.50 3.93 -10.58
CA LEU A 27 -37.48 4.30 -11.60
C LEU A 27 -37.15 3.65 -12.95
N ILE A 28 -35.88 3.63 -13.34
CA ILE A 28 -35.40 2.96 -14.57
C ILE A 28 -35.69 1.46 -14.51
N ASP A 29 -35.57 0.82 -13.34
CA ASP A 29 -35.93 -0.59 -13.14
C ASP A 29 -37.38 -0.87 -13.56
N ASN A 30 -38.32 0.01 -13.21
CA ASN A 30 -39.73 -0.16 -13.57
C ASN A 30 -39.93 -0.03 -15.09
N SER A 31 -39.28 0.95 -15.71
CA SER A 31 -39.32 1.16 -17.17
C SER A 31 -38.68 -0.02 -17.91
N LEU A 32 -37.53 -0.51 -17.45
CA LEU A 32 -36.85 -1.68 -18.02
C LEU A 32 -37.75 -2.92 -17.90
N GLN A 33 -38.37 -3.13 -16.75
CA GLN A 33 -39.31 -4.23 -16.54
C GLN A 33 -40.54 -4.13 -17.46
N ALA A 34 -41.12 -2.94 -17.59
CA ALA A 34 -42.28 -2.68 -18.45
C ALA A 34 -41.97 -3.02 -19.91
N VAL A 35 -40.85 -2.52 -20.46
CA VAL A 35 -40.51 -2.78 -21.86
C VAL A 35 -40.08 -4.23 -22.09
N TRP A 36 -39.50 -4.90 -21.09
CA TRP A 36 -39.17 -6.32 -21.20
C TRP A 36 -40.40 -7.21 -21.41
N SER A 37 -41.58 -6.76 -20.97
CA SER A 37 -42.86 -7.46 -21.15
C SER A 37 -43.50 -7.28 -22.54
N ASN A 38 -42.94 -6.42 -23.40
CA ASN A 38 -43.43 -6.27 -24.78
C ASN A 38 -43.23 -7.56 -25.58
N ARG A 39 -44.14 -7.83 -26.53
CA ARG A 39 -44.10 -9.05 -27.37
C ARG A 39 -42.89 -9.04 -28.32
N ASP A 40 -42.45 -10.23 -28.71
CA ASP A 40 -41.44 -10.39 -29.75
C ASP A 40 -41.91 -9.73 -31.07
N GLY A 41 -41.08 -8.86 -31.64
CA GLY A 41 -41.41 -8.07 -32.85
C GLY A 41 -42.03 -6.69 -32.57
N GLU A 42 -42.46 -6.39 -31.33
CA GLU A 42 -42.75 -5.01 -30.94
C GLU A 42 -41.42 -4.26 -30.77
N ARG A 43 -41.34 -3.04 -31.30
CA ARG A 43 -40.10 -2.26 -31.34
C ARG A 43 -39.60 -2.03 -29.90
N LYS A 44 -38.63 -2.83 -29.44
CA LYS A 44 -37.79 -2.55 -28.27
C LYS A 44 -36.86 -1.41 -28.66
N LEU A 45 -37.44 -0.21 -28.78
CA LEU A 45 -36.87 0.90 -29.54
C LEU A 45 -35.63 1.44 -28.84
N ILE A 46 -34.52 1.39 -29.57
CA ILE A 46 -33.29 2.11 -29.29
C ILE A 46 -33.19 3.19 -30.38
N ARG A 47 -33.52 4.45 -30.04
CA ARG A 47 -33.06 5.62 -30.80
C ARG A 47 -33.25 6.97 -30.08
N GLN A 48 -32.11 7.56 -29.75
CA GLN A 48 -31.67 8.97 -29.87
C GLN A 48 -32.66 10.12 -29.54
N SER A 49 -32.67 10.51 -28.28
CA SER A 49 -32.13 11.79 -27.76
C SER A 49 -31.92 11.53 -26.26
N TYR A 50 -30.76 11.83 -25.67
CA TYR A 50 -30.38 11.62 -24.24
C TYR A 50 -31.13 10.50 -23.47
N MET A 51 -30.79 9.22 -23.68
CA MET A 51 -31.66 8.06 -23.35
C MET A 51 -30.90 6.91 -22.68
N ILE A 52 -31.48 6.31 -21.62
CA ILE A 52 -31.01 5.06 -21.00
C ILE A 52 -32.11 4.00 -21.11
N LEU A 53 -31.79 2.94 -21.87
CA LEU A 53 -32.48 1.65 -22.03
C LEU A 53 -34.01 1.67 -22.00
N TYR A 54 -34.59 1.57 -23.20
CA TYR A 54 -36.01 1.34 -23.42
C TYR A 54 -36.94 2.47 -22.95
N GLY A 55 -36.36 3.54 -22.40
CA GLY A 55 -37.02 4.79 -22.11
C GLY A 55 -36.07 6.00 -22.16
N TYR A 56 -36.64 7.18 -22.34
CA TYR A 56 -35.98 8.49 -22.33
C TYR A 56 -35.87 9.05 -20.93
N VAL A 57 -34.66 9.42 -20.50
CA VAL A 57 -34.42 10.10 -19.22
C VAL A 57 -33.91 11.51 -19.51
N GLU A 58 -34.76 12.52 -19.36
CA GLU A 58 -34.37 13.92 -19.48
C GLU A 58 -34.03 14.47 -18.11
N VAL A 59 -32.81 14.98 -17.95
CA VAL A 59 -32.39 15.73 -16.77
C VAL A 59 -32.06 17.15 -17.23
N LYS A 60 -32.93 18.11 -16.88
CA LYS A 60 -32.76 19.56 -17.07
C LYS A 60 -32.68 20.23 -15.71
N ASP A 61 -32.15 21.46 -15.65
CA ASP A 61 -31.73 22.19 -14.43
C ASP A 61 -32.60 22.01 -13.17
N ASP A 62 -33.91 21.81 -13.32
CA ASP A 62 -34.88 21.54 -12.24
C ASP A 62 -35.83 20.35 -12.48
N ARG A 63 -35.66 19.57 -13.56
CA ARG A 63 -36.62 18.54 -13.98
C ARG A 63 -35.97 17.21 -14.36
N VAL A 64 -36.52 16.13 -13.82
CA VAL A 64 -36.23 14.75 -14.23
C VAL A 64 -37.48 14.15 -14.89
N SER A 65 -37.39 13.75 -16.15
CA SER A 65 -38.46 13.07 -16.88
C SER A 65 -38.00 11.67 -17.27
N ILE A 66 -38.83 10.66 -17.03
CA ILE A 66 -38.59 9.27 -17.44
C ILE A 66 -39.76 8.83 -18.29
N PHE A 67 -39.50 8.38 -19.51
CA PHE A 67 -40.53 7.97 -20.47
C PHE A 67 -40.21 6.60 -21.04
N ASP A 68 -41.07 5.61 -20.87
CA ASP A 68 -40.89 4.28 -21.48
C ASP A 68 -42.00 3.93 -22.46
N THR A 69 -41.66 2.99 -23.33
CA THR A 69 -42.52 2.49 -24.40
C THR A 69 -43.15 1.14 -24.06
N GLY A 70 -43.37 0.87 -22.76
CA GLY A 70 -43.97 -0.38 -22.31
C GLY A 70 -45.46 -0.50 -22.69
N PRO A 71 -46.16 -1.52 -22.17
CA PRO A 71 -47.59 -1.71 -22.39
C PRO A 71 -48.46 -0.54 -21.90
N GLY A 72 -47.92 0.29 -21.00
CA GLY A 72 -48.62 1.39 -20.36
C GLY A 72 -49.66 0.94 -19.33
N MET A 73 -50.35 1.91 -18.75
CA MET A 73 -51.41 1.71 -17.77
C MET A 73 -52.67 2.48 -18.17
N ASP A 74 -53.83 2.04 -17.69
CA ASP A 74 -55.12 2.67 -17.93
C ASP A 74 -56.00 2.68 -16.67
N GLY A 75 -57.33 2.78 -16.84
CA GLY A 75 -58.30 2.75 -15.75
C GLY A 75 -58.85 1.36 -15.42
N GLY A 76 -58.41 0.30 -16.12
CA GLY A 76 -58.89 -1.06 -15.90
C GLY A 76 -58.31 -1.70 -14.64
N GLU A 77 -58.94 -2.77 -14.13
CA GLU A 77 -58.51 -3.43 -12.90
C GLU A 77 -57.16 -4.13 -13.02
N GLU A 78 -56.82 -4.68 -14.19
CA GLU A 78 -55.57 -5.42 -14.38
C GLU A 78 -54.35 -4.49 -14.40
N ASN A 79 -54.31 -3.48 -15.28
CA ASN A 79 -53.18 -2.58 -15.50
C ASN A 79 -53.50 -1.13 -15.09
N SER A 80 -54.13 -0.95 -13.92
CA SER A 80 -54.55 0.36 -13.43
C SER A 80 -53.37 1.28 -13.10
N ILE A 81 -53.44 2.54 -13.53
CA ILE A 81 -52.50 3.59 -13.09
C ILE A 81 -52.52 3.78 -11.55
N VAL A 82 -53.63 3.45 -10.89
CA VAL A 82 -53.77 3.49 -9.43
C VAL A 82 -52.78 2.54 -8.76
N LYS A 83 -52.50 1.38 -9.35
CA LYS A 83 -51.55 0.39 -8.77
C LYS A 83 -50.11 0.90 -8.76
N TRP A 84 -49.76 1.82 -9.66
CA TRP A 84 -48.45 2.47 -9.64
C TRP A 84 -48.33 3.47 -8.48
N GLY A 85 -49.39 4.24 -8.22
CA GLY A 85 -49.41 5.23 -7.13
C GLY A 85 -49.62 4.61 -5.74
N LYS A 86 -50.28 3.46 -5.66
CA LYS A 86 -50.64 2.79 -4.40
C LYS A 86 -49.47 1.96 -3.87
N VAL A 87 -48.93 2.36 -2.73
CA VAL A 87 -47.84 1.67 -2.02
C VAL A 87 -48.26 0.23 -1.69
N GLY A 88 -47.47 -0.75 -2.15
CA GLY A 88 -47.69 -2.18 -1.92
C GLY A 88 -48.51 -2.89 -3.00
N ALA A 89 -49.13 -2.18 -3.93
CA ALA A 89 -50.01 -2.75 -4.97
C ALA A 89 -49.25 -3.27 -6.22
N SER A 90 -48.12 -3.94 -6.04
CA SER A 90 -47.28 -4.42 -7.15
C SER A 90 -47.95 -5.51 -7.98
N LEU A 91 -48.05 -5.26 -9.29
CA LEU A 91 -48.42 -6.26 -10.29
C LEU A 91 -47.37 -7.37 -10.48
N HIS A 92 -46.14 -7.13 -10.03
CA HIS A 92 -44.99 -7.93 -10.41
C HIS A 92 -44.52 -8.91 -9.33
N ARG A 93 -45.12 -8.86 -8.13
CA ARG A 93 -44.75 -9.74 -7.02
C ARG A 93 -44.99 -11.22 -7.36
N SER A 94 -46.01 -11.52 -8.16
CA SER A 94 -46.36 -12.87 -8.61
C SER A 94 -45.37 -13.46 -9.62
N SER A 95 -44.68 -12.63 -10.40
CA SER A 95 -43.75 -13.07 -11.46
C SER A 95 -42.34 -13.38 -10.96
N LYS A 96 -42.01 -13.06 -9.71
CA LYS A 96 -40.67 -13.23 -9.13
C LYS A 96 -40.14 -14.65 -9.25
N GLY A 97 -40.98 -15.65 -8.99
CA GLY A 97 -40.59 -17.07 -9.06
C GLY A 97 -40.11 -17.50 -10.45
N LEU A 98 -40.49 -16.77 -11.50
CA LEU A 98 -40.08 -17.04 -12.88
C LEU A 98 -38.62 -16.65 -13.15
N ALA A 99 -38.02 -15.81 -12.32
CA ALA A 99 -36.62 -15.37 -12.43
C ALA A 99 -35.68 -16.07 -11.45
N VAL A 100 -36.12 -17.15 -10.82
CA VAL A 100 -35.22 -18.09 -10.14
C VAL A 100 -34.73 -19.10 -11.19
N GLY A 101 -33.41 -19.26 -11.28
CA GLY A 101 -32.74 -20.06 -12.30
C GLY A 101 -32.49 -19.32 -13.61
N GLY A 102 -32.25 -20.09 -14.68
CA GLY A 102 -31.84 -19.56 -15.98
C GLY A 102 -30.31 -19.48 -16.15
N ARG A 103 -29.87 -18.81 -17.22
CA ARG A 103 -28.43 -18.66 -17.52
C ARG A 103 -27.92 -17.34 -16.98
N ALA A 104 -26.78 -17.38 -16.29
CA ALA A 104 -26.04 -16.18 -15.92
C ALA A 104 -25.74 -15.32 -17.17
N PRO A 105 -25.80 -13.98 -17.09
CA PRO A 105 -25.92 -13.16 -15.88
C PRO A 105 -27.37 -12.94 -15.37
N TYR A 106 -28.29 -13.85 -15.69
CA TYR A 106 -29.67 -13.89 -15.17
C TYR A 106 -30.50 -12.67 -15.60
N LEU A 107 -30.48 -12.36 -16.90
CA LEU A 107 -31.17 -11.20 -17.48
C LEU A 107 -32.69 -11.41 -17.55
N MET A 108 -33.34 -11.21 -16.41
CA MET A 108 -34.79 -11.17 -16.27
C MET A 108 -35.14 -10.01 -15.33
N PRO A 109 -35.53 -8.83 -15.85
CA PRO A 109 -35.64 -7.59 -15.08
C PRO A 109 -36.88 -7.55 -14.18
N TYR A 110 -37.14 -8.60 -13.40
CA TYR A 110 -38.16 -8.64 -12.36
C TYR A 110 -37.57 -8.09 -11.04
N PHE A 111 -37.24 -6.81 -11.04
CA PHE A 111 -36.58 -6.15 -9.90
C PHE A 111 -37.53 -5.85 -8.74
N GLY A 112 -38.81 -5.64 -9.03
CA GLY A 112 -39.82 -5.29 -8.03
C GLY A 112 -40.11 -6.41 -7.04
N MET A 113 -39.80 -6.20 -5.76
CA MET A 113 -40.13 -7.15 -4.69
C MET A 113 -41.28 -6.68 -3.79
N PHE A 114 -41.26 -5.41 -3.42
CA PHE A 114 -42.12 -4.91 -2.34
C PHE A 114 -43.30 -4.08 -2.84
N GLY A 115 -43.19 -3.45 -4.01
CA GLY A 115 -44.28 -2.70 -4.63
C GLY A 115 -44.38 -1.23 -4.24
N TYR A 116 -43.25 -0.63 -3.88
CA TYR A 116 -43.20 0.76 -3.46
C TYR A 116 -42.04 1.57 -4.07
N GLY A 117 -41.11 0.92 -4.78
CA GLY A 117 -39.87 1.54 -5.25
C GLY A 117 -40.10 2.74 -6.17
N GLY A 118 -41.00 2.62 -7.16
CA GLY A 118 -41.29 3.72 -8.09
C GLY A 118 -41.90 4.95 -7.40
N THR A 119 -42.87 4.74 -6.52
CA THR A 119 -43.53 5.82 -5.77
C THR A 119 -42.54 6.50 -4.82
N TYR A 120 -41.75 5.72 -4.06
CA TYR A 120 -40.76 6.27 -3.12
C TYR A 120 -39.61 6.97 -3.82
N ALA A 121 -39.06 6.40 -4.89
CA ALA A 121 -38.00 7.02 -5.66
C ALA A 121 -38.44 8.37 -6.25
N ALA A 122 -39.66 8.44 -6.80
CA ALA A 122 -40.21 9.70 -7.33
C ALA A 122 -40.35 10.77 -6.23
N MET A 123 -40.84 10.39 -5.05
CA MET A 123 -40.92 11.29 -3.88
C MET A 123 -39.54 11.65 -3.28
N HIS A 124 -38.55 10.78 -3.47
CA HIS A 124 -37.18 11.07 -3.07
C HIS A 124 -36.54 12.11 -4.00
N LEU A 125 -36.72 11.97 -5.32
CA LEU A 125 -36.12 12.87 -6.31
C LEU A 125 -36.82 14.23 -6.40
N GLY A 126 -38.14 14.29 -6.21
CA GLY A 126 -38.93 15.51 -6.38
C GLY A 126 -39.93 15.79 -5.27
N ARG A 127 -40.41 17.05 -5.20
CA ARG A 127 -41.52 17.45 -4.30
C ARG A 127 -42.86 16.93 -4.80
N HIS A 128 -43.04 16.92 -6.11
CA HIS A 128 -44.17 16.30 -6.79
C HIS A 128 -43.73 15.49 -8.00
N ALA A 129 -44.53 14.48 -8.32
CA ALA A 129 -44.34 13.63 -9.49
C ALA A 129 -45.66 13.49 -10.26
N ILE A 130 -45.62 13.72 -11.57
CA ILE A 130 -46.76 13.50 -12.46
C ILE A 130 -46.50 12.22 -13.24
N VAL A 131 -47.41 11.26 -13.12
CA VAL A 131 -47.37 10.04 -13.92
C VAL A 131 -48.46 10.09 -14.95
N SER A 132 -48.08 9.96 -16.21
CA SER A 132 -48.98 9.85 -17.37
C SER A 132 -48.77 8.49 -18.03
N ALA A 133 -49.84 7.77 -18.32
CA ALA A 133 -49.74 6.46 -18.94
C ALA A 133 -50.88 6.22 -19.93
N LYS A 134 -50.59 5.41 -20.95
CA LYS A 134 -51.55 5.05 -21.98
C LYS A 134 -51.29 3.63 -22.47
N THR A 135 -52.33 2.80 -22.48
CA THR A 135 -52.29 1.49 -23.15
C THR A 135 -52.58 1.62 -24.63
N LYS A 136 -52.19 0.61 -25.43
CA LYS A 136 -52.48 0.56 -26.87
C LYS A 136 -53.97 0.62 -27.18
N ARG A 137 -54.79 0.06 -26.28
CA ARG A 137 -56.26 0.00 -26.41
C ARG A 137 -56.93 1.31 -26.03
N SER A 138 -56.34 2.07 -25.10
CA SER A 138 -56.90 3.34 -24.68
C SER A 138 -56.65 4.44 -25.72
N ARG A 139 -57.68 5.26 -25.98
CA ARG A 139 -57.54 6.51 -26.76
C ARG A 139 -57.07 7.69 -25.91
N LYS A 140 -57.29 7.63 -24.59
CA LYS A 140 -56.96 8.70 -23.64
C LYS A 140 -55.71 8.36 -22.83
N VAL A 141 -55.01 9.39 -22.39
CA VAL A 141 -53.92 9.30 -21.42
C VAL A 141 -54.51 9.44 -20.02
N TYR A 142 -54.19 8.48 -19.17
CA TYR A 142 -54.50 8.51 -17.76
C TYR A 142 -53.35 9.20 -17.04
N TRP A 143 -53.65 10.07 -16.09
CA TRP A 143 -52.61 10.70 -15.31
C TRP A 143 -52.98 10.83 -13.83
N LEU A 144 -51.95 10.86 -12.99
CA LEU A 144 -52.06 11.18 -11.57
C LEU A 144 -50.88 12.05 -11.13
N ARG A 145 -51.08 12.82 -10.06
CA ARG A 145 -50.07 13.69 -9.46
C ARG A 145 -49.85 13.30 -8.01
N LEU A 146 -48.64 12.89 -7.68
CA LEU A 146 -48.20 12.65 -6.32
C LEU A 146 -47.56 13.91 -5.75
N GLU A 147 -47.96 14.27 -4.53
CA GLU A 147 -47.34 15.35 -3.77
C GLU A 147 -46.86 14.82 -2.43
N ARG A 148 -45.54 14.89 -2.20
CA ARG A 148 -44.91 14.28 -1.03
C ARG A 148 -45.50 14.84 0.27
N GLU A 149 -45.60 16.16 0.38
CA GLU A 149 -46.08 16.86 1.57
C GLU A 149 -47.56 16.60 1.85
N ALA A 150 -48.36 16.32 0.81
CA ALA A 150 -49.78 15.97 0.98
C ALA A 150 -49.94 14.55 1.53
N LEU A 151 -49.12 13.61 1.06
CA LEU A 151 -49.12 12.22 1.52
C LEU A 151 -48.59 12.09 2.96
N LEU A 152 -47.51 12.80 3.30
CA LEU A 152 -46.95 12.81 4.65
C LEU A 152 -47.86 13.48 5.69
N ARG A 153 -48.50 14.61 5.35
CA ARG A 153 -49.45 15.28 6.26
C ARG A 153 -50.65 14.40 6.61
N ARG A 154 -51.11 13.56 5.68
CA ARG A 154 -52.24 12.65 5.90
C ARG A 154 -51.87 11.38 6.67
N SER A 155 -50.59 11.09 6.84
CA SER A 155 -50.08 9.98 7.67
C SER A 155 -50.13 10.26 9.17
N GLY A 156 -50.19 11.53 9.60
CA GLY A 156 -50.13 11.93 11.00
C GLY A 156 -51.49 12.12 11.70
N SER A 157 -52.61 11.91 11.00
CA SER A 157 -53.96 12.07 11.55
C SER A 157 -54.55 10.71 11.89
N SER A 158 -54.91 10.51 13.16
CA SER A 158 -55.31 9.23 13.78
C SER A 158 -56.70 8.69 13.38
N SER A 159 -57.19 9.01 12.19
CA SER A 159 -58.42 8.43 11.65
C SER A 159 -58.28 8.15 10.15
N ASN A 160 -58.35 6.86 9.79
CA ASN A 160 -58.34 6.29 8.43
C ASN A 160 -57.65 7.14 7.35
N PRO A 161 -56.36 6.89 7.03
CA PRO A 161 -55.63 7.70 6.08
C PRO A 161 -56.22 7.54 4.66
N ASN A 162 -57.06 8.48 4.22
CA ASN A 162 -57.65 8.48 2.89
C ASN A 162 -56.73 9.20 1.89
N TRP A 163 -56.03 8.44 1.06
CA TRP A 163 -54.98 8.94 0.16
C TRP A 163 -55.54 9.26 -1.22
N LYS A 164 -56.40 10.27 -1.32
CA LYS A 164 -56.87 10.77 -2.62
C LYS A 164 -55.91 11.78 -3.23
N VAL A 165 -55.50 11.53 -4.47
CA VAL A 165 -54.60 12.39 -5.25
C VAL A 165 -55.26 12.95 -6.50
N GLU A 166 -54.71 14.05 -7.01
CA GLU A 166 -55.14 14.65 -8.27
C GLU A 166 -54.82 13.72 -9.44
N GLY A 167 -55.68 13.75 -10.46
CA GLY A 167 -55.53 12.94 -11.67
C GLY A 167 -56.82 12.86 -12.46
N GLY A 168 -56.70 12.42 -13.71
CA GLY A 168 -57.82 12.34 -14.65
C GLY A 168 -57.43 11.75 -16.00
N LEU A 169 -58.23 12.07 -17.01
CA LEU A 169 -58.04 11.64 -18.39
C LEU A 169 -57.82 12.88 -19.27
N ARG A 170 -56.92 12.76 -20.24
CA ARG A 170 -56.69 13.79 -21.27
C ARG A 170 -56.38 13.17 -22.62
N ASP A 171 -56.39 13.98 -23.66
CA ASP A 171 -55.84 13.58 -24.96
C ASP A 171 -54.30 13.50 -24.89
N PRO A 172 -53.69 12.58 -25.66
CA PRO A 172 -52.23 12.51 -25.77
C PRO A 172 -51.67 13.78 -26.40
N VAL A 173 -50.54 14.26 -25.88
CA VAL A 173 -49.85 15.42 -26.47
C VAL A 173 -48.93 15.00 -27.61
N VAL A 174 -48.56 15.94 -28.48
CA VAL A 174 -47.74 15.67 -29.68
C VAL A 174 -46.45 14.91 -29.34
N ASP A 175 -45.70 15.37 -28.32
CA ASP A 175 -44.46 14.73 -27.86
C ASP A 175 -44.66 13.26 -27.45
N GLU A 176 -45.78 12.94 -26.78
CA GLU A 176 -46.08 11.57 -26.37
C GLU A 176 -46.41 10.68 -27.57
N ILE A 177 -47.11 11.22 -28.57
CA ILE A 177 -47.46 10.51 -29.81
C ILE A 177 -46.18 10.22 -30.61
N GLU A 178 -45.32 11.22 -30.78
CA GLU A 178 -44.05 11.08 -31.49
C GLU A 178 -43.12 10.05 -30.81
N LYS A 179 -43.05 10.08 -29.47
CA LYS A 179 -42.21 9.15 -28.69
C LYS A 179 -42.81 7.76 -28.52
N SER A 180 -44.11 7.57 -28.76
CA SER A 180 -44.80 6.27 -28.65
C SER A 180 -45.51 5.86 -29.95
N PRO A 181 -44.77 5.57 -31.03
CA PRO A 181 -45.36 5.24 -32.34
C PRO A 181 -46.25 3.99 -32.32
N HIS A 182 -46.00 3.06 -31.39
CA HIS A 182 -46.80 1.85 -31.13
C HIS A 182 -48.02 2.11 -30.22
N GLY A 183 -48.23 3.35 -29.79
CA GLY A 183 -49.44 3.83 -29.14
C GLY A 183 -49.55 3.55 -27.63
N SER A 184 -48.49 3.10 -26.96
CA SER A 184 -48.46 2.93 -25.50
C SER A 184 -47.19 3.47 -24.86
N PHE A 185 -47.34 4.00 -23.65
CA PHE A 185 -46.24 4.56 -22.88
C PHE A 185 -46.56 4.69 -21.39
N THR A 186 -45.51 4.91 -20.60
CA THR A 186 -45.55 5.48 -19.26
C THR A 186 -44.56 6.63 -19.19
N LYS A 187 -44.95 7.75 -18.59
CA LYS A 187 -44.13 8.94 -18.38
C LYS A 187 -44.21 9.37 -16.93
N VAL A 188 -43.06 9.60 -16.30
CA VAL A 188 -42.93 10.12 -14.94
C VAL A 188 -42.14 11.43 -15.01
N ASP A 189 -42.82 12.54 -14.78
CA ASP A 189 -42.22 13.88 -14.71
C ASP A 189 -42.08 14.31 -13.26
N MET A 190 -40.89 14.74 -12.86
CA MET A 190 -40.56 15.18 -11.51
C MET A 190 -39.84 16.52 -11.56
N GLU A 191 -40.25 17.44 -10.68
CA GLU A 191 -39.46 18.63 -10.39
C GLU A 191 -38.45 18.27 -9.30
N SER A 192 -37.17 18.31 -9.64
CA SER A 192 -36.10 17.84 -8.77
C SER A 192 -35.96 18.74 -7.55
N LYS A 193 -35.96 18.14 -6.37
CA LYS A 193 -35.69 18.86 -5.11
C LYS A 193 -34.21 18.82 -4.70
N LEU A 194 -33.41 17.99 -5.38
CA LEU A 194 -32.01 17.74 -5.09
C LEU A 194 -31.15 18.49 -6.09
N ARG A 195 -29.93 18.86 -5.69
CA ARG A 195 -28.94 19.36 -6.66
C ARG A 195 -28.61 18.25 -7.64
N LEU A 196 -28.67 18.56 -8.93
CA LEU A 196 -28.35 17.60 -9.97
C LEU A 196 -26.87 17.19 -9.86
N PRO A 197 -26.57 15.88 -9.94
CA PRO A 197 -25.20 15.42 -10.01
C PRO A 197 -24.58 15.81 -11.36
N ASP A 198 -23.25 15.75 -11.43
CA ASP A 198 -22.53 15.83 -12.69
C ASP A 198 -23.08 14.81 -13.69
N ILE A 199 -23.54 15.29 -14.85
CA ILE A 199 -24.29 14.47 -15.83
C ILE A 199 -23.42 13.32 -16.34
N PHE A 200 -22.13 13.57 -16.57
CA PHE A 200 -21.21 12.54 -17.04
C PHE A 200 -21.00 11.46 -15.97
N LYS A 201 -20.79 11.84 -14.71
CA LYS A 201 -20.70 10.88 -13.60
C LYS A 201 -21.97 10.08 -13.41
N LEU A 202 -23.14 10.71 -13.57
CA LEU A 202 -24.44 10.03 -13.53
C LEU A 202 -24.55 8.99 -14.65
N GLN A 203 -24.18 9.35 -15.88
CA GLN A 203 -24.16 8.44 -17.02
C GLN A 203 -23.23 7.25 -16.78
N CYS A 204 -22.02 7.48 -16.27
CA CYS A 204 -21.09 6.41 -15.93
C CYS A 204 -21.65 5.48 -14.84
N LYS A 205 -22.28 6.02 -13.78
CA LYS A 205 -22.91 5.21 -12.73
C LYS A 205 -24.05 4.35 -13.28
N LEU A 206 -24.93 4.93 -14.10
CA LEU A 206 -26.04 4.18 -14.70
C LEU A 206 -25.54 3.15 -15.72
N LYS A 207 -24.45 3.45 -16.43
CA LYS A 207 -23.73 2.48 -17.27
C LYS A 207 -23.26 1.28 -16.45
N ASP A 208 -22.60 1.53 -15.33
CA ASP A 208 -22.13 0.46 -14.45
C ASP A 208 -23.30 -0.37 -13.90
N ILE A 209 -24.41 0.28 -13.52
CA ILE A 209 -25.60 -0.39 -12.99
C ILE A 209 -26.25 -1.33 -14.00
N TYR A 210 -26.41 -0.90 -15.24
CA TYR A 210 -27.15 -1.64 -16.25
C TYR A 210 -26.27 -2.30 -17.31
N PHE A 211 -24.94 -2.40 -17.10
CA PHE A 211 -23.98 -2.88 -18.10
C PHE A 211 -24.45 -4.11 -18.91
N PRO A 212 -24.94 -5.19 -18.29
CA PRO A 212 -25.38 -6.38 -19.02
C PRO A 212 -26.62 -6.15 -19.91
N TYR A 213 -27.47 -5.19 -19.56
CA TYR A 213 -28.65 -4.84 -20.34
C TYR A 213 -28.31 -3.90 -21.50
N ILE A 214 -27.22 -3.13 -21.39
CA ILE A 214 -26.78 -2.09 -22.32
C ILE A 214 -26.18 -2.67 -23.62
N GLN A 215 -25.63 -3.89 -23.58
CA GLN A 215 -24.91 -4.50 -24.71
C GLN A 215 -25.78 -4.94 -25.90
N VAL A 216 -27.05 -4.56 -25.97
CA VAL A 216 -27.97 -4.92 -27.06
C VAL A 216 -28.25 -3.69 -27.93
N ASN A 217 -27.35 -3.39 -28.89
CA ASN A 217 -27.44 -2.54 -30.09
C ASN A 217 -28.03 -1.10 -30.05
N GLY A 218 -27.16 -0.07 -30.21
CA GLY A 218 -27.48 1.10 -31.06
C GLY A 218 -27.39 2.51 -30.47
N ILE A 219 -26.23 2.86 -29.90
CA ILE A 219 -25.76 4.16 -29.34
C ILE A 219 -26.47 4.72 -28.09
N ASN A 220 -25.80 4.73 -26.95
CA ASN A 220 -25.56 3.56 -26.11
C ASN A 220 -24.78 4.03 -24.87
N LEU A 221 -25.17 3.64 -23.65
CA LEU A 221 -24.26 3.76 -22.51
C LEU A 221 -22.92 3.02 -22.80
N THR A 222 -22.81 2.18 -23.85
CA THR A 222 -21.51 1.68 -24.34
C THR A 222 -20.53 2.74 -24.85
N GLU A 223 -20.97 3.92 -25.30
CA GLU A 223 -20.09 5.00 -25.80
C GLU A 223 -19.62 5.98 -24.72
N VAL A 224 -20.25 5.95 -23.54
CA VAL A 224 -19.79 6.75 -22.40
C VAL A 224 -18.46 6.17 -21.94
N ASP A 225 -17.35 6.82 -22.28
CA ASP A 225 -16.04 6.43 -21.75
C ASP A 225 -16.00 6.68 -20.24
N GLY A 226 -15.52 5.71 -19.46
CA GLY A 226 -15.47 5.81 -17.99
C GLY A 226 -16.47 4.92 -17.25
N GLY A 227 -16.48 5.04 -15.92
CA GLY A 227 -17.14 4.11 -15.00
C GLY A 227 -16.17 3.11 -14.37
N GLU A 228 -16.45 2.68 -13.14
CA GLU A 228 -15.63 1.71 -12.40
C GLU A 228 -15.56 0.40 -13.18
N PHE A 229 -16.68 -0.05 -13.77
CA PHE A 229 -16.72 -1.31 -14.50
C PHE A 229 -15.89 -1.26 -15.78
N ALA A 230 -15.98 -0.17 -16.55
CA ALA A 230 -15.22 -0.01 -17.80
C ALA A 230 -13.72 0.08 -17.54
N ILE A 231 -13.29 0.89 -16.57
CA ILE A 231 -11.88 1.05 -16.19
C ILE A 231 -11.34 -0.27 -15.63
N THR A 232 -12.10 -0.96 -14.80
CA THR A 232 -11.73 -2.29 -14.28
C THR A 232 -11.53 -3.28 -15.42
N ASN A 233 -12.45 -3.37 -16.39
CA ASN A 233 -12.28 -4.29 -17.51
C ASN A 233 -11.05 -3.96 -18.37
N LEU A 234 -10.77 -2.68 -18.62
CA LEU A 234 -9.60 -2.25 -19.39
C LEU A 234 -8.27 -2.73 -18.80
N HIS A 235 -8.20 -2.81 -17.47
CA HIS A 235 -6.98 -3.20 -16.74
C HIS A 235 -6.99 -4.67 -16.29
N SER A 236 -7.99 -5.43 -16.70
CA SER A 236 -8.07 -6.87 -16.42
C SER A 236 -7.05 -7.67 -17.22
N CYS A 237 -6.68 -8.85 -16.71
CA CYS A 237 -5.85 -9.81 -17.43
C CYS A 237 -6.59 -10.38 -18.64
N ASN A 238 -5.86 -10.63 -19.74
CA ASN A 238 -6.37 -11.35 -20.90
C ASN A 238 -6.39 -12.88 -20.71
N GLY A 239 -5.90 -13.39 -19.59
CA GLY A 239 -5.90 -14.82 -19.27
C GLY A 239 -7.26 -15.38 -18.85
N PRO A 240 -7.33 -16.69 -18.56
CA PRO A 240 -8.60 -17.37 -18.30
C PRO A 240 -9.25 -16.93 -16.99
N ASP A 241 -10.55 -16.63 -17.05
CA ASP A 241 -11.38 -16.39 -15.87
C ASP A 241 -11.49 -17.64 -14.98
N PHE A 242 -11.57 -17.42 -13.66
CA PHE A 242 -11.97 -18.48 -12.73
C PHE A 242 -13.47 -18.38 -12.43
N VAL A 243 -14.25 -19.28 -13.02
CA VAL A 243 -15.72 -19.25 -13.00
C VAL A 243 -16.30 -20.40 -12.17
N LEU A 244 -17.22 -20.07 -11.27
CA LEU A 244 -18.02 -21.02 -10.48
C LEU A 244 -19.51 -20.76 -10.70
N ASN A 245 -20.30 -21.82 -10.67
CA ASN A 245 -21.75 -21.75 -10.56
C ASN A 245 -22.15 -22.36 -9.22
N LEU A 246 -23.01 -21.67 -8.48
CA LEU A 246 -23.54 -22.07 -7.19
C LEU A 246 -25.03 -22.31 -7.33
N HIS A 247 -25.48 -23.40 -6.72
CA HIS A 247 -26.89 -23.67 -6.49
C HIS A 247 -27.12 -23.80 -4.98
N LEU A 248 -28.03 -23.00 -4.44
CA LEU A 248 -28.35 -22.98 -3.02
C LEU A 248 -29.80 -23.40 -2.83
N SER A 249 -30.06 -24.27 -1.85
CA SER A 249 -31.40 -24.74 -1.54
C SER A 249 -31.66 -24.86 -0.04
N ILE A 250 -32.90 -24.58 0.37
CA ILE A 250 -33.40 -24.83 1.73
C ILE A 250 -34.56 -25.81 1.62
N GLU A 251 -34.45 -26.94 2.31
CA GLU A 251 -35.57 -27.87 2.50
C GLU A 251 -36.43 -27.32 3.65
N GLU A 252 -37.71 -27.02 3.40
CA GLU A 252 -38.62 -26.66 4.50
C GLU A 252 -39.07 -27.94 5.22
N ASP A 253 -38.74 -28.06 6.51
CA ASP A 253 -39.21 -29.17 7.35
C ASP A 253 -40.75 -29.17 7.44
N ASN A 254 -41.36 -30.34 7.28
CA ASN A 254 -42.81 -30.60 7.31
C ASN A 254 -43.49 -30.39 8.69
N THR A 255 -42.92 -29.58 9.58
CA THR A 255 -43.46 -29.40 10.93
C THR A 255 -44.22 -28.08 11.04
N THR A 256 -45.56 -28.20 11.14
CA THR A 256 -46.56 -27.18 11.54
C THR A 256 -47.36 -26.40 10.48
N ALA A 257 -47.76 -27.01 9.37
CA ALA A 257 -48.99 -26.60 8.69
C ALA A 257 -49.69 -27.78 7.99
N ARG A 258 -50.76 -28.31 8.61
CA ARG A 258 -51.67 -29.26 7.95
C ARG A 258 -52.47 -28.50 6.88
N GLY A 259 -52.01 -28.59 5.63
CA GLY A 259 -52.75 -28.18 4.44
C GLY A 259 -52.14 -28.88 3.21
N PRO A 260 -52.95 -29.36 2.25
CA PRO A 260 -52.44 -30.06 1.08
C PRO A 260 -51.89 -29.06 0.07
N GLY A 261 -50.62 -28.72 0.24
CA GLY A 261 -49.84 -27.97 -0.73
C GLY A 261 -48.37 -28.27 -0.49
N ILE A 262 -47.76 -29.06 -1.37
CA ILE A 262 -46.32 -29.30 -1.37
C ILE A 262 -45.65 -27.93 -1.52
N LYS A 263 -45.11 -27.37 -0.43
CA LYS A 263 -44.33 -26.14 -0.50
C LYS A 263 -43.05 -26.45 -1.27
N LYS A 264 -42.84 -25.77 -2.40
CA LYS A 264 -41.63 -25.96 -3.21
C LYS A 264 -40.40 -25.53 -2.39
N PRO A 265 -39.28 -26.25 -2.48
CA PRO A 265 -38.04 -25.84 -1.84
C PRO A 265 -37.66 -24.42 -2.31
N ARG A 266 -37.10 -23.63 -1.39
CA ARG A 266 -36.53 -22.33 -1.75
C ARG A 266 -35.19 -22.57 -2.42
N GLU A 267 -34.98 -21.94 -3.57
CA GLU A 267 -33.76 -22.08 -4.36
C GLU A 267 -33.20 -20.70 -4.73
N ALA A 268 -31.88 -20.63 -4.90
CA ALA A 268 -31.19 -19.46 -5.42
C ALA A 268 -29.94 -19.89 -6.19
N ASN A 269 -29.61 -19.16 -7.25
CA ASN A 269 -28.45 -19.44 -8.09
C ASN A 269 -27.53 -18.23 -8.17
N ALA A 270 -26.23 -18.48 -8.14
CA ALA A 270 -25.22 -17.45 -8.30
C ALA A 270 -24.08 -17.93 -9.21
N ARG A 271 -23.52 -17.03 -10.02
CA ARG A 271 -22.29 -17.27 -10.77
C ARG A 271 -21.21 -16.32 -10.28
N LEU A 272 -20.08 -16.89 -9.88
CA LEU A 272 -18.90 -16.14 -9.48
C LEU A 272 -17.90 -16.18 -10.63
N LYS A 273 -17.45 -15.01 -11.08
CA LYS A 273 -16.38 -14.86 -12.08
C LYS A 273 -15.24 -14.06 -11.45
N CYS A 274 -14.16 -14.74 -11.09
CA CYS A 274 -12.93 -14.12 -10.62
C CYS A 274 -12.03 -13.76 -11.82
N VAL A 275 -11.54 -12.52 -11.80
CA VAL A 275 -10.68 -11.92 -12.83
C VAL A 275 -9.39 -11.47 -12.16
N TYR A 276 -8.25 -11.76 -12.79
CA TYR A 276 -6.92 -11.38 -12.32
C TYR A 276 -6.49 -10.03 -12.89
N PHE A 277 -5.71 -9.25 -12.13
CA PHE A 277 -5.22 -7.92 -12.47
C PHE A 277 -3.70 -7.91 -12.34
N PRO A 278 -2.96 -8.10 -13.44
CA PRO A 278 -1.54 -8.36 -13.35
C PRO A 278 -0.75 -7.09 -13.02
N ILE A 279 0.52 -7.28 -12.67
CA ILE A 279 1.52 -6.22 -12.76
C ILE A 279 1.86 -6.02 -14.23
N HIS A 280 1.81 -4.76 -14.67
CA HIS A 280 2.26 -4.38 -16.00
C HIS A 280 3.22 -3.21 -15.88
N LYS A 281 4.41 -3.31 -16.49
CA LYS A 281 5.48 -2.29 -16.43
C LYS A 281 5.74 -1.79 -14.99
N ASP A 282 5.97 -2.72 -14.06
CA ASP A 282 6.25 -2.44 -12.63
C ASP A 282 5.19 -1.57 -11.94
N LYS A 283 3.92 -1.73 -12.30
CA LYS A 283 2.82 -1.10 -11.57
C LYS A 283 1.63 -2.04 -11.47
N GLU A 284 1.05 -2.14 -10.28
CA GLU A 284 -0.16 -2.93 -10.04
C GLU A 284 -1.32 -2.34 -10.88
N ASN A 285 -1.99 -3.16 -11.69
CA ASN A 285 -3.10 -2.67 -12.51
C ASN A 285 -4.27 -2.12 -11.68
N ILE A 286 -4.46 -2.62 -10.45
CA ILE A 286 -5.44 -2.06 -9.50
C ILE A 286 -5.09 -0.61 -9.13
N GLU A 287 -3.81 -0.28 -8.95
CA GLU A 287 -3.41 1.11 -8.71
C GLU A 287 -3.68 1.99 -9.92
N ARG A 288 -3.47 1.48 -11.14
CA ARG A 288 -3.83 2.21 -12.37
C ARG A 288 -5.33 2.48 -12.46
N ILE A 289 -6.16 1.51 -12.05
CA ILE A 289 -7.62 1.69 -11.96
C ILE A 289 -7.95 2.81 -10.97
N LEU A 290 -7.38 2.77 -9.76
CA LEU A 290 -7.61 3.77 -8.72
C LEU A 290 -7.18 5.17 -9.17
N ASP A 291 -6.01 5.29 -9.80
CA ASP A 291 -5.50 6.55 -10.33
C ASP A 291 -6.41 7.12 -11.42
N LYS A 292 -6.88 6.25 -12.34
CA LYS A 292 -7.79 6.67 -13.42
C LYS A 292 -9.14 7.12 -12.87
N LEU A 293 -9.70 6.41 -11.88
CA LEU A 293 -10.92 6.82 -11.20
C LEU A 293 -10.76 8.15 -10.47
N LYS A 294 -9.64 8.37 -9.77
CA LYS A 294 -9.34 9.67 -9.14
C LYS A 294 -9.23 10.79 -10.17
N ALA A 295 -8.54 10.54 -11.28
CA ALA A 295 -8.39 11.51 -12.37
C ALA A 295 -9.74 11.86 -13.03
N ASP A 296 -10.65 10.90 -13.14
CA ASP A 296 -12.01 11.10 -13.65
C ASP A 296 -12.95 11.74 -12.60
N GLY A 297 -12.42 12.13 -11.44
CA GLY A 297 -13.12 12.86 -10.40
C GLY A 297 -14.03 12.01 -9.51
N TYR A 298 -13.82 10.69 -9.46
CA TYR A 298 -14.48 9.83 -8.48
C TYR A 298 -13.84 10.01 -7.10
N GLY A 299 -14.66 10.14 -6.05
CA GLY A 299 -14.22 10.30 -4.66
C GLY A 299 -13.69 9.01 -4.05
N ILE A 300 -12.71 8.37 -4.70
CA ILE A 300 -12.15 7.09 -4.26
C ILE A 300 -11.16 7.32 -3.11
N THR A 301 -11.49 6.79 -1.93
CA THR A 301 -10.61 6.76 -0.75
C THR A 301 -9.85 5.45 -0.61
N GLU A 302 -10.13 4.46 -1.45
CA GLU A 302 -9.49 3.15 -1.43
C GLU A 302 -8.05 3.22 -1.98
N ASP A 303 -7.24 2.28 -1.51
CA ASP A 303 -5.89 1.95 -1.97
C ASP A 303 -5.84 0.50 -2.48
N PHE A 304 -4.65 0.02 -2.85
CA PHE A 304 -4.47 -1.34 -3.32
C PHE A 304 -5.02 -2.39 -2.33
N GLU A 305 -4.77 -2.24 -1.04
CA GLU A 305 -5.17 -3.22 -0.01
C GLU A 305 -6.68 -3.18 0.29
N THR A 306 -7.28 -1.99 0.24
CA THR A 306 -8.67 -1.73 0.66
C THR A 306 -9.67 -1.77 -0.49
N PHE A 307 -9.23 -1.72 -1.75
CA PHE A 307 -10.12 -1.74 -2.91
C PHE A 307 -11.07 -2.94 -2.91
N SER A 308 -12.36 -2.70 -3.18
CA SER A 308 -13.37 -3.76 -3.15
C SER A 308 -13.04 -4.89 -4.14
N ARG A 309 -12.94 -6.12 -3.60
CA ARG A 309 -12.66 -7.33 -4.38
C ARG A 309 -13.91 -8.05 -4.83
N ILE A 310 -15.09 -7.60 -4.41
CA ILE A 310 -16.38 -8.19 -4.79
C ILE A 310 -17.27 -7.12 -5.44
N SER A 311 -17.94 -7.48 -6.53
CA SER A 311 -19.02 -6.69 -7.12
C SER A 311 -20.21 -7.60 -7.41
N ILE A 312 -21.40 -7.18 -7.01
CA ILE A 312 -22.59 -8.03 -7.06
C ILE A 312 -23.63 -7.44 -8.00
N ARG A 313 -24.15 -8.28 -8.88
CA ARG A 313 -25.31 -8.00 -9.72
C ARG A 313 -26.44 -8.94 -9.34
N ARG A 314 -27.64 -8.40 -9.18
CA ARG A 314 -28.86 -9.19 -9.06
C ARG A 314 -29.68 -9.01 -10.32
N LEU A 315 -30.01 -10.11 -10.98
CA LEU A 315 -30.72 -10.12 -12.26
C LEU A 315 -30.06 -9.17 -13.26
N GLY A 316 -28.73 -9.22 -13.39
CA GLY A 316 -27.95 -8.34 -14.27
C GLY A 316 -27.82 -6.87 -13.84
N ARG A 317 -28.53 -6.40 -12.80
CA ARG A 317 -28.42 -5.02 -12.27
C ARG A 317 -27.38 -4.96 -11.15
N LEU A 318 -26.42 -4.03 -11.22
CA LEU A 318 -25.44 -3.82 -10.15
C LEU A 318 -26.11 -3.38 -8.84
N LEU A 319 -25.56 -3.86 -7.74
CA LEU A 319 -25.83 -3.38 -6.39
C LEU A 319 -24.65 -2.49 -5.99
N PRO A 320 -24.76 -1.15 -6.13
CA PRO A 320 -23.61 -0.24 -6.08
C PRO A 320 -22.85 -0.21 -4.75
N ASP A 321 -23.52 -0.51 -3.63
CA ASP A 321 -22.92 -0.44 -2.30
C ASP A 321 -22.48 -1.82 -1.79
N ALA A 322 -22.67 -2.89 -2.59
CA ALA A 322 -22.24 -4.26 -2.29
C ALA A 322 -20.71 -4.43 -2.39
N ARG A 323 -19.94 -3.64 -1.63
CA ARG A 323 -18.47 -3.64 -1.58
C ARG A 323 -17.96 -4.60 -0.51
N TRP A 324 -18.05 -5.90 -0.77
CA TRP A 324 -17.67 -6.91 0.22
C TRP A 324 -16.15 -7.16 0.23
N ALA A 325 -15.63 -7.51 1.41
CA ALA A 325 -14.30 -8.08 1.54
C ALA A 325 -14.18 -9.41 0.74
N PRO A 326 -12.96 -9.86 0.39
CA PRO A 326 -12.79 -11.14 -0.31
C PRO A 326 -13.49 -12.29 0.41
N LEU A 327 -14.17 -13.15 -0.36
CA LEU A 327 -14.85 -14.33 0.17
C LEU A 327 -13.84 -15.27 0.87
N PRO A 328 -14.26 -16.05 1.86
CA PRO A 328 -13.35 -16.90 2.63
C PRO A 328 -12.47 -17.84 1.79
N PHE A 329 -13.00 -18.44 0.71
CA PHE A 329 -12.19 -19.30 -0.16
C PHE A 329 -11.10 -18.54 -0.95
N MET A 330 -11.27 -17.23 -1.14
CA MET A 330 -10.30 -16.37 -1.84
C MET A 330 -9.11 -16.00 -0.94
N LYS A 331 -9.24 -16.19 0.38
CA LYS A 331 -8.20 -15.87 1.37
C LYS A 331 -7.29 -17.07 1.59
N SER A 332 -5.98 -16.82 1.71
CA SER A 332 -5.03 -17.86 2.12
C SER A 332 -5.13 -18.10 3.62
N LYS A 333 -5.61 -19.29 4.02
CA LYS A 333 -5.67 -19.73 5.44
C LYS A 333 -4.32 -20.19 6.01
N GLN A 334 -3.29 -20.40 5.17
CA GLN A 334 -2.02 -20.96 5.60
C GLN A 334 -1.17 -19.92 6.36
N ARG A 335 -0.50 -20.37 7.43
CA ARG A 335 0.41 -19.58 8.27
C ARG A 335 1.85 -20.09 8.04
N GLY A 336 2.60 -19.40 7.18
CA GLY A 336 4.05 -19.63 6.99
C GLY A 336 4.45 -20.14 5.60
N GLY A 337 5.64 -19.73 5.14
CA GLY A 337 6.26 -20.11 3.86
C GLY A 337 6.16 -19.06 2.75
N ASP A 338 7.22 -18.94 1.93
CA ASP A 338 7.34 -17.95 0.83
C ASP A 338 6.16 -18.02 -0.14
N ARG A 339 5.81 -19.24 -0.56
CA ARG A 339 4.68 -19.52 -1.45
C ARG A 339 3.35 -19.01 -0.89
N VAL A 340 3.19 -19.01 0.44
CA VAL A 340 1.95 -18.56 1.11
C VAL A 340 1.85 -17.05 1.11
N GLN A 341 2.95 -16.34 1.29
CA GLN A 341 2.97 -14.87 1.25
C GLN A 341 2.79 -14.34 -0.17
N ILE A 342 3.46 -14.96 -1.15
CA ILE A 342 3.24 -14.68 -2.58
C ILE A 342 1.76 -14.88 -2.91
N LEU A 343 1.19 -16.04 -2.56
CA LEU A 343 -0.22 -16.32 -2.78
C LEU A 343 -1.15 -15.29 -2.14
N LYS A 344 -0.87 -14.85 -0.89
CA LYS A 344 -1.67 -13.80 -0.23
C LYS A 344 -1.69 -12.51 -1.04
N ARG A 345 -0.53 -12.07 -1.51
CA ARG A 345 -0.41 -10.87 -2.33
C ARG A 345 -1.11 -11.06 -3.69
N CYS A 346 -0.90 -12.18 -4.36
CA CYS A 346 -1.56 -12.47 -5.63
C CYS A 346 -3.09 -12.59 -5.50
N CYS A 347 -3.61 -13.05 -4.36
CA CYS A 347 -5.05 -13.02 -4.10
C CYS A 347 -5.64 -11.60 -4.05
N LEU A 348 -4.84 -10.60 -3.66
CA LEU A 348 -5.25 -9.20 -3.74
C LEU A 348 -5.33 -8.72 -5.19
N ARG A 349 -4.68 -9.37 -6.15
CA ARG A 349 -4.80 -9.04 -7.58
C ARG A 349 -6.07 -9.60 -8.22
N VAL A 350 -7.04 -10.08 -7.45
CA VAL A 350 -8.26 -10.70 -7.96
C VAL A 350 -9.50 -9.90 -7.56
N LYS A 351 -10.37 -9.61 -8.55
CA LYS A 351 -11.74 -9.13 -8.31
C LYS A 351 -12.75 -10.17 -8.77
N CYS A 352 -13.75 -10.45 -7.96
CA CYS A 352 -14.82 -11.40 -8.24
C CYS A 352 -16.14 -10.67 -8.53
N PHE A 353 -16.72 -10.97 -9.68
CA PHE A 353 -18.05 -10.52 -10.08
C PHE A 353 -19.06 -11.63 -9.78
N ILE A 354 -20.08 -11.31 -8.98
CA ILE A 354 -21.13 -12.23 -8.58
C ILE A 354 -22.41 -11.83 -9.29
N ASP A 355 -22.91 -12.68 -10.19
CA ASP A 355 -24.23 -12.52 -10.78
C ASP A 355 -25.21 -13.44 -10.03
N THR A 356 -26.33 -12.91 -9.53
CA THR A 356 -27.35 -13.66 -8.79
C THR A 356 -28.71 -13.59 -9.47
N ASP A 357 -29.51 -14.63 -9.28
CA ASP A 357 -30.90 -14.68 -9.76
C ASP A 357 -31.89 -14.07 -8.74
N ALA A 358 -33.20 -14.26 -8.96
CA ALA A 358 -34.23 -13.71 -8.08
C ALA A 358 -34.36 -14.42 -6.72
N GLY A 359 -33.66 -15.55 -6.51
CA GLY A 359 -33.64 -16.28 -5.25
C GLY A 359 -32.92 -15.52 -4.14
N PHE A 360 -31.96 -14.67 -4.51
CA PHE A 360 -31.33 -13.71 -3.60
C PHE A 360 -32.20 -12.46 -3.44
N HIS A 361 -32.33 -11.98 -2.21
CA HIS A 361 -33.08 -10.77 -1.88
C HIS A 361 -32.14 -9.57 -1.74
N PRO A 362 -32.42 -8.42 -2.38
CA PRO A 362 -31.74 -7.16 -2.11
C PRO A 362 -32.34 -6.46 -0.89
N MET A 363 -31.62 -5.49 -0.34
CA MET A 363 -32.20 -4.49 0.55
C MET A 363 -33.28 -3.67 -0.18
N PRO A 364 -34.21 -3.01 0.53
CA PRO A 364 -35.25 -2.16 -0.08
C PRO A 364 -34.72 -1.13 -1.09
N SER A 365 -33.59 -0.50 -0.81
CA SER A 365 -32.90 0.48 -1.67
C SER A 365 -32.18 -0.13 -2.89
N LYS A 366 -32.12 -1.47 -2.97
CA LYS A 366 -31.40 -2.25 -3.99
C LYS A 366 -29.93 -1.84 -4.15
N THR A 367 -29.27 -1.49 -3.05
CA THR A 367 -27.85 -1.13 -3.03
C THR A 367 -26.93 -2.26 -2.59
N ASP A 368 -27.43 -3.22 -1.80
CA ASP A 368 -26.75 -4.48 -1.42
C ASP A 368 -27.79 -5.63 -1.31
N LEU A 369 -27.30 -6.85 -1.10
CA LEU A 369 -28.10 -8.01 -0.71
C LEU A 369 -28.54 -7.93 0.75
N GLN A 370 -29.70 -8.51 1.06
CA GLN A 370 -30.30 -8.50 2.38
C GLN A 370 -29.44 -9.29 3.38
N ILE A 371 -28.86 -8.58 4.36
CA ILE A 371 -27.83 -9.11 5.28
C ILE A 371 -28.31 -10.34 6.07
N HIS A 372 -29.59 -10.39 6.44
CA HIS A 372 -30.13 -11.48 7.24
C HIS A 372 -30.68 -12.66 6.42
N ASP A 373 -30.71 -12.56 5.09
CA ASP A 373 -31.21 -13.63 4.23
C ASP A 373 -30.25 -14.84 4.26
N PRO A 374 -30.77 -16.08 4.42
CA PRO A 374 -29.93 -17.28 4.55
C PRO A 374 -29.02 -17.52 3.34
N PHE A 375 -29.48 -17.26 2.12
CA PHE A 375 -28.66 -17.43 0.92
C PHE A 375 -27.54 -16.40 0.86
N THR A 376 -27.83 -15.15 1.26
CA THR A 376 -26.81 -14.09 1.34
C THR A 376 -25.73 -14.44 2.36
N LYS A 377 -26.09 -14.97 3.53
CA LYS A 377 -25.13 -15.46 4.53
C LYS A 377 -24.29 -16.62 3.99
N ALA A 378 -24.93 -17.65 3.43
CA ALA A 378 -24.25 -18.81 2.87
C ALA A 378 -23.26 -18.41 1.75
N LEU A 379 -23.61 -17.42 0.93
CA LEU A 379 -22.72 -16.86 -0.09
C LEU A 379 -21.53 -16.10 0.53
N LYS A 380 -21.77 -15.24 1.53
CA LYS A 380 -20.69 -14.52 2.26
C LYS A 380 -19.72 -15.49 2.93
N ASP A 381 -20.23 -16.60 3.44
CA ASP A 381 -19.46 -17.58 4.18
C ASP A 381 -18.82 -18.67 3.30
N LEU A 382 -18.91 -18.56 1.97
CA LEU A 382 -18.40 -19.55 1.02
C LEU A 382 -16.90 -19.82 1.22
N GLY A 383 -16.57 -21.01 1.73
CA GLY A 383 -15.19 -21.44 2.05
C GLY A 383 -14.77 -21.24 3.51
N SER A 384 -15.66 -20.74 4.37
CA SER A 384 -15.44 -20.70 5.82
C SER A 384 -15.72 -22.07 6.45
N ASP A 385 -15.15 -22.31 7.63
CA ASP A 385 -15.45 -23.52 8.41
C ASP A 385 -16.83 -23.41 9.08
N LEU A 386 -17.39 -22.19 9.15
CA LEU A 386 -18.74 -21.90 9.64
C LEU A 386 -19.83 -22.33 8.65
N ALA A 387 -19.57 -22.20 7.34
CA ALA A 387 -20.48 -22.68 6.29
C ALA A 387 -20.73 -24.19 6.34
N GLN A 388 -19.84 -24.98 6.98
CA GLN A 388 -20.05 -26.41 7.18
C GLN A 388 -20.88 -26.75 8.43
N LYS A 389 -21.06 -25.79 9.35
CA LYS A 389 -21.79 -25.97 10.61
C LYS A 389 -23.24 -25.51 10.52
N ASP A 390 -23.56 -24.61 9.59
CA ASP A 390 -24.92 -24.11 9.40
C ASP A 390 -25.76 -25.15 8.61
N LYS A 391 -26.64 -25.87 9.32
CA LYS A 391 -27.45 -26.96 8.75
C LYS A 391 -28.61 -26.48 7.86
N GLY A 392 -28.83 -25.16 7.75
CA GLY A 392 -30.03 -24.61 7.13
C GLY A 392 -30.00 -24.46 5.60
N VAL A 393 -28.82 -24.37 4.98
CA VAL A 393 -28.69 -24.12 3.52
C VAL A 393 -27.73 -25.12 2.89
N LYS A 394 -28.20 -25.88 1.90
CA LYS A 394 -27.34 -26.72 1.06
C LYS A 394 -26.73 -25.87 -0.04
N VAL A 395 -25.42 -25.99 -0.26
CA VAL A 395 -24.67 -25.26 -1.30
C VAL A 395 -23.94 -26.24 -2.20
N ASP A 396 -24.39 -26.33 -3.45
CA ASP A 396 -23.76 -27.12 -4.49
C ASP A 396 -22.86 -26.22 -5.37
N ILE A 397 -21.56 -26.55 -5.46
CA ILE A 397 -20.54 -25.74 -6.13
C ILE A 397 -20.06 -26.44 -7.39
N TYR A 398 -20.17 -25.77 -8.54
CA TYR A 398 -19.76 -26.32 -9.83
C TYR A 398 -18.70 -25.45 -10.52
N ARG A 399 -17.67 -26.09 -11.06
CA ARG A 399 -16.74 -25.48 -12.01
C ARG A 399 -16.84 -26.22 -13.34
N GLY A 400 -17.35 -25.55 -14.37
CA GLY A 400 -17.77 -26.23 -15.60
C GLY A 400 -18.88 -27.25 -15.30
N ARG A 401 -18.65 -28.52 -15.63
CA ARG A 401 -19.59 -29.63 -15.33
C ARG A 401 -19.24 -30.41 -14.05
N LYS A 402 -18.13 -30.05 -13.37
CA LYS A 402 -17.62 -30.78 -12.22
C LYS A 402 -18.09 -30.14 -10.92
N GLN A 403 -18.74 -30.91 -10.06
CA GLN A 403 -19.04 -30.51 -8.70
C GLN A 403 -17.76 -30.54 -7.85
N LEU A 404 -17.56 -29.52 -7.02
CA LEU A 404 -16.38 -29.38 -6.17
C LEU A 404 -16.76 -29.39 -4.70
N THR A 405 -15.93 -30.02 -3.87
CA THR A 405 -15.94 -29.79 -2.42
C THR A 405 -15.26 -28.46 -2.08
N PHE A 406 -15.49 -27.92 -0.88
CA PHE A 406 -14.81 -26.69 -0.45
C PHE A 406 -13.28 -26.79 -0.49
N ALA A 407 -12.71 -27.93 -0.10
CA ALA A 407 -11.26 -28.16 -0.17
C ALA A 407 -10.74 -28.14 -1.62
N GLN A 408 -11.50 -28.76 -2.54
CA GLN A 408 -11.17 -28.76 -3.97
C GLN A 408 -11.30 -27.35 -4.58
N LEU A 409 -12.32 -26.59 -4.18
CA LEU A 409 -12.50 -25.20 -4.58
C LEU A 409 -11.30 -24.35 -4.16
N GLN A 410 -10.91 -24.41 -2.88
CA GLN A 410 -9.80 -23.62 -2.35
C GLN A 410 -8.49 -23.95 -3.08
N LYS A 411 -8.18 -25.24 -3.26
CA LYS A 411 -6.99 -25.67 -4.01
C LYS A 411 -7.02 -25.17 -5.46
N ALA A 412 -8.14 -25.38 -6.16
CA ALA A 412 -8.28 -24.98 -7.55
C ALA A 412 -8.16 -23.46 -7.75
N TYR A 413 -8.65 -22.66 -6.80
CA TYR A 413 -8.49 -21.21 -6.81
C TYR A 413 -7.03 -20.80 -6.59
N GLN A 414 -6.36 -21.37 -5.58
CA GLN A 414 -4.95 -21.07 -5.28
C GLN A 414 -4.03 -21.45 -6.46
N ASP A 415 -4.24 -22.62 -7.05
CA ASP A 415 -3.48 -23.07 -8.22
C ASP A 415 -3.71 -22.13 -9.42
N TRP A 416 -4.96 -21.68 -9.62
CA TRP A 416 -5.26 -20.69 -10.66
C TRP A 416 -4.58 -19.34 -10.41
N VAL A 417 -4.65 -18.78 -9.20
CA VAL A 417 -4.00 -17.51 -8.86
C VAL A 417 -2.48 -17.57 -9.07
N LEU A 418 -1.84 -18.67 -8.66
CA LEU A 418 -0.40 -18.86 -8.85
C LEU A 418 -0.03 -18.99 -10.33
N HIS A 419 -0.86 -19.68 -11.11
CA HIS A 419 -0.68 -19.75 -12.57
C HIS A 419 -0.83 -18.36 -13.23
N MET A 420 -1.85 -17.60 -12.83
CA MET A 420 -2.07 -16.25 -13.38
C MET A 420 -0.89 -15.32 -13.05
N HIS A 421 -0.38 -15.38 -11.83
CA HIS A 421 0.82 -14.65 -11.42
C HIS A 421 2.04 -15.04 -12.28
N ALA A 422 2.31 -16.33 -12.43
CA ALA A 422 3.48 -16.80 -13.16
C ALA A 422 3.47 -16.48 -14.67
N GLU A 423 2.28 -16.46 -15.27
CA GLU A 423 2.13 -16.31 -16.73
C GLU A 423 1.94 -14.85 -17.17
N TYR A 424 1.27 -14.03 -16.36
CA TYR A 424 0.79 -12.70 -16.81
C TYR A 424 1.38 -11.51 -16.06
N ASP A 425 2.07 -11.71 -14.94
CA ASP A 425 2.75 -10.59 -14.29
C ASP A 425 4.05 -10.26 -15.01
N GLU A 426 4.11 -9.04 -15.55
CA GLU A 426 5.33 -8.43 -16.07
C GLU A 426 6.01 -7.65 -14.94
N GLU A 427 6.37 -8.37 -13.88
CA GLU A 427 7.39 -7.87 -12.96
C GLU A 427 8.70 -7.88 -13.74
N PHE A 428 9.43 -6.76 -13.81
CA PHE A 428 10.83 -6.86 -14.20
C PHE A 428 11.47 -7.84 -13.19
N ASN A 429 11.90 -9.01 -13.66
CA ASN A 429 12.88 -9.82 -12.98
C ASN A 429 14.14 -8.95 -12.91
N CYS A 430 14.18 -8.08 -11.91
CA CYS A 430 15.32 -7.22 -11.70
C CYS A 430 16.47 -8.07 -11.18
N GLY A 431 16.21 -9.24 -10.58
CA GLY A 431 17.22 -10.18 -10.14
C GLY A 431 17.76 -11.04 -11.27
N ASP A 432 19.09 -11.00 -11.47
CA ASP A 432 19.80 -11.90 -12.38
C ASP A 432 20.10 -13.26 -11.70
N ASP A 433 19.75 -13.40 -10.41
CA ASP A 433 19.97 -14.59 -9.57
C ASP A 433 18.67 -15.09 -8.88
N VAL A 434 18.74 -16.31 -8.33
CA VAL A 434 17.64 -16.89 -7.56
C VAL A 434 17.49 -16.12 -6.22
N PRO A 435 16.32 -15.52 -5.94
CA PRO A 435 16.15 -14.72 -4.73
C PRO A 435 16.15 -15.57 -3.46
N VAL A 436 16.69 -15.00 -2.38
CA VAL A 436 16.41 -15.44 -1.00
C VAL A 436 15.25 -14.61 -0.45
N TRP A 437 14.25 -15.24 0.15
CA TRP A 437 13.08 -14.53 0.67
C TRP A 437 13.28 -14.12 2.14
N LEU A 438 13.21 -12.82 2.40
CA LEU A 438 13.09 -12.24 3.75
C LEU A 438 11.61 -12.18 4.12
N LEU A 439 11.21 -12.91 5.16
CA LEU A 439 9.84 -12.94 5.67
C LEU A 439 9.77 -12.26 7.04
N ASN A 440 8.84 -11.31 7.19
CA ASN A 440 8.59 -10.60 8.45
C ASN A 440 9.88 -10.11 9.12
N ALA A 441 10.74 -9.41 8.37
CA ALA A 441 11.97 -8.86 8.91
C ALA A 441 11.68 -8.02 10.17
N SER A 442 12.42 -8.25 11.24
CA SER A 442 12.26 -7.55 12.51
C SER A 442 12.73 -6.08 12.44
N ASN A 443 13.59 -5.77 11.47
CA ASN A 443 14.30 -4.50 11.26
C ASN A 443 13.86 -3.75 9.99
N LYS A 444 12.56 -3.77 9.67
CA LYS A 444 12.01 -3.18 8.44
C LYS A 444 12.41 -1.74 8.17
N GLU A 445 12.33 -0.88 9.20
CA GLU A 445 12.66 0.55 9.06
C GLU A 445 14.12 0.76 8.66
N ALA A 446 15.05 0.00 9.23
CA ALA A 446 16.47 0.09 8.90
C ALA A 446 16.76 -0.43 7.48
N LEU A 447 15.99 -1.43 7.03
CA LEU A 447 16.08 -1.99 5.68
C LEU A 447 15.39 -1.12 4.61
N GLY A 448 14.62 -0.10 4.99
CA GLY A 448 13.83 0.74 4.06
C GLY A 448 12.48 0.11 3.64
N ILE A 449 12.19 -1.05 4.19
CA ILE A 449 11.26 -2.06 3.70
C ILE A 449 9.86 -1.87 4.33
N LYS A 450 8.79 -1.95 3.54
CA LYS A 450 7.38 -1.85 3.98
C LYS A 450 6.69 -3.21 4.00
N SER A 451 7.09 -4.12 3.13
CA SER A 451 6.44 -5.41 2.92
C SER A 451 6.75 -6.42 4.04
N ASN A 452 5.89 -7.44 4.16
CA ASN A 452 6.14 -8.62 4.99
C ASN A 452 6.95 -9.71 4.26
N ALA A 453 7.14 -9.55 2.95
CA ALA A 453 7.90 -10.46 2.12
C ALA A 453 8.71 -9.66 1.10
N VAL A 454 10.04 -9.87 1.11
CA VAL A 454 11.01 -9.15 0.28
C VAL A 454 11.96 -10.15 -0.38
N ARG A 455 12.28 -9.92 -1.65
CA ARG A 455 13.29 -10.72 -2.37
C ARG A 455 14.67 -10.11 -2.15
N VAL A 456 15.63 -10.93 -1.72
CA VAL A 456 17.04 -10.57 -1.59
C VAL A 456 17.81 -11.16 -2.75
N HIS A 457 18.45 -10.30 -3.51
CA HIS A 457 19.27 -10.64 -4.67
C HIS A 457 20.71 -10.24 -4.47
N ARG A 458 21.64 -10.99 -5.06
CA ARG A 458 23.06 -10.62 -5.17
C ARG A 458 23.38 -9.98 -6.51
N ALA A 459 22.54 -10.13 -7.52
CA ALA A 459 22.76 -9.54 -8.83
C ALA A 459 21.46 -8.99 -9.39
N ILE A 460 21.51 -7.80 -9.99
CA ILE A 460 20.37 -7.21 -10.66
C ILE A 460 20.73 -6.59 -12.01
N SER A 461 19.77 -6.60 -12.95
CA SER A 461 19.86 -5.82 -14.18
C SER A 461 18.81 -4.71 -14.19
N ARG A 462 19.26 -3.46 -14.32
CA ARG A 462 18.40 -2.27 -14.24
C ARG A 462 18.81 -1.24 -15.29
N LYS A 463 17.84 -0.80 -16.10
CA LYS A 463 18.04 0.19 -17.19
C LYS A 463 19.22 -0.14 -18.11
N GLY A 464 19.40 -1.43 -18.41
CA GLY A 464 20.46 -1.93 -19.29
C GLY A 464 21.84 -2.04 -18.65
N ILE A 465 21.98 -1.81 -17.34
CA ILE A 465 23.22 -2.01 -16.58
C ILE A 465 23.01 -3.12 -15.55
N SER A 466 23.95 -4.06 -15.50
CA SER A 466 23.98 -5.13 -14.51
C SER A 466 24.85 -4.72 -13.32
N TRP A 467 24.35 -4.99 -12.12
CA TRP A 467 24.97 -4.70 -10.84
C TRP A 467 25.12 -5.97 -10.03
N ASN A 468 26.27 -6.15 -9.37
CA ASN A 468 26.57 -7.34 -8.59
C ASN A 468 27.00 -6.99 -7.17
N SER A 469 26.72 -7.91 -6.25
CA SER A 469 27.30 -7.95 -4.91
C SER A 469 28.83 -7.97 -5.00
N GLY A 470 29.50 -7.24 -4.11
CA GLY A 470 30.94 -6.99 -4.12
C GLY A 470 31.39 -5.89 -5.08
N GLN A 471 30.50 -5.36 -5.92
CA GLN A 471 30.87 -4.34 -6.89
C GLN A 471 31.13 -2.99 -6.21
N LYS A 472 32.28 -2.41 -6.54
CA LYS A 472 32.71 -1.09 -6.09
C LYS A 472 32.03 -0.02 -6.92
N VAL A 473 31.35 0.89 -6.24
CA VAL A 473 30.53 1.92 -6.88
C VAL A 473 30.78 3.30 -6.30
N LYS A 474 30.47 4.29 -7.14
CA LYS A 474 30.43 5.71 -6.78
C LYS A 474 29.01 6.20 -6.99
N ILE A 475 28.36 6.52 -5.89
CA ILE A 475 27.04 7.13 -5.84
C ILE A 475 27.22 8.65 -5.94
N LEU A 476 26.56 9.24 -6.93
CA LEU A 476 26.74 10.65 -7.27
C LEU A 476 26.01 11.56 -6.27
N LYS A 477 26.56 12.75 -6.04
CA LYS A 477 25.93 13.78 -5.20
C LYS A 477 24.50 14.06 -5.67
N GLY A 478 23.55 14.09 -4.74
CA GLY A 478 22.12 14.28 -5.02
C GLY A 478 21.36 13.00 -5.43
N ALA A 479 22.01 11.83 -5.50
CA ALA A 479 21.33 10.58 -5.85
C ALA A 479 20.28 10.13 -4.82
N CYS A 480 20.51 10.41 -3.54
CA CYS A 480 19.59 10.13 -2.43
C CYS A 480 19.78 11.15 -1.29
N PRO A 481 18.83 11.25 -0.33
CA PRO A 481 18.95 12.16 0.81
C PRO A 481 20.25 11.97 1.61
N ALA A 482 20.74 10.74 1.72
CA ALA A 482 21.99 10.41 2.39
C ALA A 482 23.26 10.93 1.66
N CYS A 483 23.14 11.30 0.37
CA CYS A 483 24.27 11.72 -0.49
C CYS A 483 24.11 13.15 -1.02
N HIS A 484 23.56 14.09 -0.25
CA HIS A 484 23.22 15.41 -0.79
C HIS A 484 24.44 16.29 -1.15
N SER A 485 25.52 16.23 -0.38
CA SER A 485 26.63 17.22 -0.47
C SER A 485 27.89 16.71 -1.17
N ARG A 486 28.10 15.39 -1.21
CA ARG A 486 29.31 14.77 -1.75
C ARG A 486 28.98 13.43 -2.41
N ASN A 487 29.85 13.01 -3.32
CA ASN A 487 29.80 11.65 -3.85
C ASN A 487 30.15 10.67 -2.73
N MET A 488 29.47 9.54 -2.70
CA MET A 488 29.74 8.45 -1.78
C MET A 488 30.35 7.29 -2.55
N TYR A 489 31.37 6.65 -1.98
CA TYR A 489 31.91 5.41 -2.52
C TYR A 489 31.46 4.29 -1.60
N ALA A 490 31.05 3.18 -2.20
CA ALA A 490 30.49 2.04 -1.48
C ALA A 490 30.73 0.74 -2.24
N THR A 491 30.67 -0.37 -1.52
CA THR A 491 30.59 -1.72 -2.09
C THR A 491 29.14 -2.16 -2.03
N LEU A 492 28.58 -2.60 -3.15
CA LEU A 492 27.21 -3.16 -3.18
C LEU A 492 27.23 -4.53 -2.50
N GLU A 493 26.21 -4.84 -1.70
CA GLU A 493 26.16 -6.12 -0.97
C GLU A 493 24.94 -6.96 -1.35
N TYR A 494 23.75 -6.38 -1.25
CA TYR A 494 22.49 -7.06 -1.57
C TYR A 494 21.49 -6.08 -2.18
N PHE A 495 20.53 -6.60 -2.93
CA PHE A 495 19.41 -5.84 -3.47
C PHE A 495 18.10 -6.38 -2.89
N LEU A 496 17.26 -5.49 -2.38
CA LEU A 496 16.02 -5.81 -1.68
C LEU A 496 14.82 -5.41 -2.53
N LEU A 497 14.10 -6.35 -3.12
CA LEU A 497 12.98 -6.03 -4.00
C LEU A 497 11.64 -6.30 -3.32
N GLU A 498 10.88 -5.23 -3.04
CA GLU A 498 9.51 -5.31 -2.54
C GLU A 498 8.49 -5.00 -3.64
N GLY A 499 7.69 -5.98 -4.08
CA GLY A 499 6.71 -5.70 -5.15
C GLY A 499 7.33 -4.92 -6.34
N CYS A 500 6.74 -3.77 -6.70
CA CYS A 500 7.22 -2.86 -7.75
C CYS A 500 8.27 -1.82 -7.29
N GLU A 501 8.45 -1.60 -5.97
CA GLU A 501 9.39 -0.60 -5.42
C GLU A 501 10.37 -1.29 -4.46
N GLY A 502 11.60 -1.53 -4.93
CA GLY A 502 12.67 -2.10 -4.11
C GLY A 502 13.57 -1.06 -3.45
N ASP A 503 14.37 -1.55 -2.51
CA ASP A 503 15.54 -0.92 -1.93
C ASP A 503 16.84 -1.66 -2.34
N ALA A 504 17.99 -1.05 -2.11
CA ALA A 504 19.32 -1.57 -2.37
C ALA A 504 20.18 -1.43 -1.12
N GLY A 505 20.84 -2.50 -0.68
CA GLY A 505 21.83 -2.46 0.39
C GLY A 505 23.23 -2.15 -0.14
N GLY A 506 24.03 -1.42 0.64
CA GLY A 506 25.44 -1.21 0.33
C GLY A 506 26.28 -0.82 1.55
N MET A 507 27.56 -1.17 1.50
CA MET A 507 28.55 -0.89 2.53
C MET A 507 29.36 0.38 2.16
N PRO A 508 29.37 1.43 2.98
CA PRO A 508 30.19 2.62 2.74
C PRO A 508 31.70 2.32 2.72
N MET A 509 32.46 3.05 1.90
CA MET A 509 33.92 2.96 1.86
C MET A 509 34.56 3.36 3.20
N GLY A 510 35.49 2.54 3.69
CA GLY A 510 36.22 2.75 4.95
C GLY A 510 35.65 1.98 6.14
N VAL A 511 34.60 1.18 5.93
CA VAL A 511 34.08 0.21 6.90
C VAL A 511 34.79 -1.15 6.66
N PRO A 512 35.22 -1.87 7.71
CA PRO A 512 35.80 -3.21 7.57
C PRO A 512 34.82 -4.21 6.95
N ASP A 513 35.31 -5.18 6.18
CA ASP A 513 34.46 -6.20 5.55
C ASP A 513 33.67 -7.05 6.57
N GLU A 514 34.19 -7.20 7.80
CA GLU A 514 33.50 -7.93 8.88
C GLU A 514 32.27 -7.18 9.44
N ASP A 515 32.17 -5.87 9.18
CA ASP A 515 31.02 -5.04 9.54
C ASP A 515 29.97 -4.95 8.40
N GLY A 516 30.10 -5.79 7.36
CA GLY A 516 29.18 -5.86 6.24
C GLY A 516 27.82 -6.50 6.57
N CYS A 517 26.93 -6.52 5.59
CA CYS A 517 25.62 -7.16 5.73
C CYS A 517 25.75 -8.69 5.84
N VAL A 518 25.09 -9.28 6.85
CA VAL A 518 25.06 -10.74 7.04
C VAL A 518 23.67 -11.29 6.72
N LEU A 519 23.59 -12.13 5.69
CA LEU A 519 22.39 -12.91 5.36
C LEU A 519 22.52 -14.32 5.94
N THR A 520 21.71 -14.63 6.96
CA THR A 520 21.61 -15.97 7.55
C THR A 520 20.37 -16.68 7.02
N VAL A 521 20.52 -17.95 6.63
CA VAL A 521 19.40 -18.79 6.15
C VAL A 521 19.30 -19.99 7.07
N GLY A 522 18.26 -20.04 7.91
CA GLY A 522 18.02 -21.11 8.88
C GLY A 522 16.69 -21.83 8.68
N ALA A 523 16.42 -22.84 9.50
CA ALA A 523 15.17 -23.61 9.46
C ALA A 523 13.91 -22.74 9.73
N ASN A 524 14.08 -21.60 10.39
CA ASN A 524 13.01 -20.66 10.73
C ASN A 524 12.82 -19.52 9.70
N GLY A 525 13.59 -19.50 8.61
CA GLY A 525 13.56 -18.45 7.59
C GLY A 525 14.93 -17.77 7.39
N ALA A 526 14.97 -16.78 6.49
CA ALA A 526 16.15 -15.94 6.27
C ALA A 526 16.09 -14.65 7.10
N GLN A 527 17.23 -14.18 7.58
CA GLN A 527 17.39 -12.92 8.31
C GLN A 527 18.58 -12.14 7.75
N LEU A 528 18.42 -10.83 7.61
CA LEU A 528 19.44 -9.93 7.09
C LEU A 528 19.76 -8.85 8.12
N GLU A 529 21.02 -8.84 8.54
CA GLU A 529 21.57 -7.89 9.52
C GLU A 529 22.47 -6.90 8.80
N LEU A 530 22.22 -5.60 8.96
CA LEU A 530 22.93 -4.55 8.21
C LEU A 530 24.30 -4.20 8.80
N HIS A 531 24.55 -4.41 10.09
CA HIS A 531 25.78 -3.97 10.78
C HIS A 531 26.18 -2.52 10.42
N GLY A 532 27.37 -2.31 9.84
CA GLY A 532 27.88 -1.00 9.42
C GLY A 532 27.37 -0.53 8.05
N SER A 533 26.66 -1.39 7.33
CA SER A 533 26.09 -1.11 6.01
C SER A 533 24.82 -0.26 6.07
N LYS A 534 24.48 0.33 4.93
CA LYS A 534 23.33 1.22 4.78
C LYS A 534 22.39 0.72 3.69
N SER A 535 21.10 0.72 3.99
CA SER A 535 20.07 0.57 2.97
C SER A 535 19.83 1.92 2.27
N LEU A 536 19.71 1.87 0.95
CA LEU A 536 19.49 2.99 0.05
C LEU A 536 18.37 2.64 -0.93
N PRO A 537 17.59 3.59 -1.44
CA PRO A 537 16.55 3.25 -2.42
C PRO A 537 17.12 2.67 -3.72
N ILE A 538 16.43 1.70 -4.35
CA ILE A 538 16.92 1.02 -5.57
C ILE A 538 17.17 1.98 -6.74
N ILE A 539 16.50 3.15 -6.74
CA ILE A 539 16.70 4.19 -7.76
C ILE A 539 18.14 4.72 -7.78
N VAL A 540 18.91 4.52 -6.71
CA VAL A 540 20.34 4.86 -6.67
C VAL A 540 21.12 4.03 -7.71
N ALA A 541 20.70 2.80 -8.00
CA ALA A 541 21.33 1.94 -9.02
C ALA A 541 21.02 2.37 -10.47
N ASP A 542 20.34 3.49 -10.69
CA ASP A 542 20.14 4.04 -12.02
C ASP A 542 21.48 4.57 -12.61
N PRO A 543 21.72 4.43 -13.93
CA PRO A 543 22.97 4.83 -14.59
C PRO A 543 23.37 6.30 -14.38
N GLU A 544 22.39 7.18 -14.19
CA GLU A 544 22.59 8.63 -13.97
C GLU A 544 22.99 8.97 -12.53
N LYS A 545 22.88 8.00 -11.60
CA LYS A 545 23.01 8.21 -10.15
C LYS A 545 24.12 7.38 -9.52
N CYS A 546 24.50 6.28 -10.15
CA CYS A 546 25.55 5.38 -9.69
C CYS A 546 26.41 4.93 -10.86
N VAL A 547 27.73 4.88 -10.63
CA VAL A 547 28.70 4.39 -11.61
C VAL A 547 29.61 3.35 -10.98
N ALA A 548 29.92 2.29 -11.73
CA ALA A 548 30.93 1.32 -11.34
C ALA A 548 32.32 1.99 -11.28
N VAL A 549 33.12 1.61 -10.30
CA VAL A 549 34.46 2.16 -10.07
C VAL A 549 35.48 1.05 -10.31
N GLY A 550 36.45 1.31 -11.19
CA GLY A 550 37.57 0.40 -11.41
C GLY A 550 38.49 0.31 -10.18
N MET A 551 39.26 -0.77 -10.08
CA MET A 551 40.17 -0.99 -8.95
C MET A 551 41.18 0.16 -8.77
N ASP A 552 41.70 0.73 -9.85
CA ASP A 552 42.67 1.83 -9.76
C ASP A 552 42.07 3.09 -9.13
N ASP A 553 40.87 3.48 -9.57
CA ASP A 553 40.17 4.64 -9.00
C ASP A 553 39.75 4.38 -7.56
N TRP A 554 39.32 3.16 -7.25
CA TRP A 554 39.00 2.74 -5.89
C TRP A 554 40.23 2.83 -4.99
N ASN A 555 41.36 2.27 -5.41
CA ASN A 555 42.61 2.29 -4.66
C ASN A 555 43.11 3.71 -4.43
N ARG A 556 43.00 4.60 -5.42
CA ARG A 556 43.30 6.04 -5.23
C ARG A 556 42.40 6.69 -4.18
N GLN A 557 41.12 6.30 -4.06
CA GLN A 557 40.26 6.81 -2.99
C GLN A 557 40.62 6.20 -1.64
N VAL A 558 40.94 4.90 -1.58
CA VAL A 558 41.43 4.23 -0.37
C VAL A 558 42.71 4.89 0.12
N GLU A 559 43.68 5.15 -0.75
CA GLU A 559 44.90 5.90 -0.41
C GLU A 559 44.59 7.29 0.15
N LYS A 560 43.65 8.03 -0.45
CA LYS A 560 43.20 9.34 0.08
C LYS A 560 42.54 9.25 1.45
N LEU A 561 41.86 8.14 1.76
CA LEU A 561 41.31 7.89 3.08
C LEU A 561 42.41 7.52 4.07
N ASN A 562 43.31 6.61 3.69
CA ASN A 562 44.47 6.17 4.49
C ASN A 562 45.38 7.33 4.85
N GLN A 563 45.53 8.32 3.95
CA GLN A 563 46.24 9.56 4.23
C GLN A 563 45.67 10.36 5.40
N LYS A 564 44.38 10.18 5.74
CA LYS A 564 43.68 10.92 6.81
C LYS A 564 43.49 10.12 8.09
N VAL A 565 43.88 8.84 8.10
CA VAL A 565 43.77 7.96 9.28
C VAL A 565 44.73 8.44 10.37
N PRO A 566 44.33 8.36 11.66
CA PRO A 566 45.25 8.52 12.78
C PRO A 566 46.53 7.70 12.64
N SER A 567 47.69 8.35 12.70
CA SER A 567 48.98 7.68 12.56
C SER A 567 49.93 7.99 13.70
N THR A 568 49.94 9.20 14.24
CA THR A 568 50.94 9.56 15.26
C THR A 568 50.37 10.52 16.29
N ILE A 569 50.71 10.30 17.55
CA ILE A 569 50.46 11.26 18.62
C ILE A 569 51.68 12.19 18.70
N GLU A 570 51.49 13.48 18.48
CA GLU A 570 52.54 14.49 18.64
C GLU A 570 52.29 15.28 19.93
N VAL A 571 53.28 15.31 20.82
CA VAL A 571 53.30 16.22 21.97
C VAL A 571 53.81 17.58 21.50
N LEU A 572 53.03 18.63 21.73
CA LEU A 572 53.33 19.96 21.24
C LEU A 572 54.50 20.59 22.02
N GLY A 573 55.46 21.14 21.27
CA GLY A 573 56.61 21.85 21.80
C GLY A 573 56.32 23.31 22.20
N LEU A 574 57.31 23.97 22.78
CA LEU A 574 57.18 25.32 23.36
C LEU A 574 56.60 26.36 22.40
N GLN A 575 57.01 26.35 21.12
CA GLN A 575 56.52 27.31 20.13
C GLN A 575 55.04 27.10 19.79
N GLN A 576 54.60 25.85 19.70
CA GLN A 576 53.19 25.49 19.45
C GLN A 576 52.32 25.85 20.66
N CYS A 577 52.78 25.53 21.88
CA CYS A 577 52.09 25.90 23.12
C CYS A 577 51.92 27.42 23.28
N LYS A 578 52.96 28.22 22.94
CA LYS A 578 52.87 29.69 22.95
C LYS A 578 51.78 30.22 22.03
N LYS A 579 51.63 29.68 20.80
CA LYS A 579 50.56 30.08 19.87
C LYS A 579 49.17 29.80 20.47
N LEU A 580 49.02 28.69 21.20
CA LEU A 580 47.79 28.30 21.91
C LEU A 580 47.55 29.06 23.22
N GLY A 581 48.49 29.91 23.65
CA GLY A 581 48.41 30.62 24.93
C GLY A 581 48.56 29.70 26.13
N ILE A 582 49.43 28.69 26.01
CA ILE A 582 49.79 27.74 27.05
C ILE A 582 51.21 28.06 27.49
N ASP A 583 51.39 28.18 28.80
CA ASP A 583 52.66 28.54 29.41
C ASP A 583 53.48 27.29 29.73
N GLY A 584 54.62 27.17 29.06
CA GLY A 584 55.50 26.01 29.14
C GLY A 584 55.19 24.88 28.15
N ALA A 585 56.15 23.97 28.03
CA ALA A 585 56.05 22.68 27.33
C ALA A 585 57.06 21.72 28.00
N LEU A 586 57.00 20.42 27.67
CA LEU A 586 58.05 19.52 28.11
C LEU A 586 59.41 19.98 27.56
N PRO A 587 60.48 19.92 28.38
CA PRO A 587 61.80 20.31 27.95
C PRO A 587 62.29 19.35 26.85
N THR A 588 62.88 19.91 25.79
CA THR A 588 63.46 19.16 24.67
C THR A 588 64.92 18.75 24.92
N LYS A 589 65.45 19.02 26.12
CA LYS A 589 66.80 18.62 26.51
C LYS A 589 66.73 17.22 27.09
N ASP A 590 67.66 16.36 26.67
CA ASP A 590 67.73 14.96 27.11
C ASP A 590 67.93 14.84 28.63
N THR A 591 68.46 15.88 29.28
CA THR A 591 68.66 15.93 30.72
C THR A 591 68.09 17.20 31.38
N ILE A 592 67.50 17.02 32.56
CA ILE A 592 67.02 18.12 33.43
C ILE A 592 67.49 17.95 34.88
N SER A 593 67.50 19.02 35.66
CA SER A 593 67.87 18.94 37.08
C SER A 593 66.70 18.45 37.95
N ALA A 594 67.00 17.70 39.01
CA ALA A 594 66.00 17.36 40.02
C ALA A 594 65.42 18.64 40.64
N GLY A 595 64.10 18.67 40.84
CA GLY A 595 63.36 19.86 41.27
C GLY A 595 62.93 20.79 40.13
N PHE A 596 63.14 20.41 38.87
CA PHE A 596 62.62 21.15 37.71
C PHE A 596 61.09 21.28 37.79
N MET A 597 60.57 22.50 37.62
CA MET A 597 59.13 22.71 37.63
C MET A 597 58.50 22.24 36.32
N PRO A 598 57.57 21.26 36.34
CA PRO A 598 56.88 20.82 35.14
C PRO A 598 55.94 21.91 34.59
N PRO A 599 55.61 21.88 33.29
CA PRO A 599 54.57 22.75 32.74
C PRO A 599 53.22 22.46 33.40
N LYS A 600 52.35 23.47 33.51
CA LYS A 600 51.01 23.29 34.08
C LYS A 600 50.12 22.40 33.22
N GLU A 601 50.26 22.54 31.90
CA GLU A 601 49.47 21.83 30.91
C GLU A 601 50.41 21.15 29.91
N LEU A 602 50.08 19.91 29.56
CA LEU A 602 50.70 19.19 28.46
C LEU A 602 49.68 19.03 27.34
N VAL A 603 50.08 19.33 26.10
CA VAL A 603 49.18 19.20 24.96
C VAL A 603 49.71 18.18 23.97
N ALA A 604 48.85 17.26 23.59
CA ALA A 604 49.09 16.32 22.51
C ALA A 604 48.03 16.49 21.40
N VAL A 605 48.39 16.14 20.18
CA VAL A 605 47.50 16.13 19.02
C VAL A 605 47.64 14.82 18.25
N LEU A 606 46.57 14.41 17.58
CA LEU A 606 46.57 13.25 16.70
C LEU A 606 46.82 13.69 15.26
N ARG A 607 47.88 13.17 14.66
CA ARG A 607 48.32 13.48 13.31
C ARG A 607 47.89 12.40 12.32
N PRO A 608 47.47 12.79 11.10
CA PRO A 608 47.14 11.85 10.04
C PRO A 608 48.39 11.27 9.39
N SER A 609 48.29 10.10 8.74
CA SER A 609 49.41 9.43 8.05
C SER A 609 50.11 10.30 6.99
N CYS A 610 49.40 11.26 6.37
CA CYS A 610 50.01 12.19 5.41
C CYS A 610 50.85 13.31 6.05
N PHE A 611 50.88 13.41 7.38
CA PHE A 611 51.67 14.40 8.08
C PHE A 611 53.14 13.95 8.16
N THR A 612 54.05 14.74 7.58
CA THR A 612 55.49 14.60 7.82
C THR A 612 56.00 15.85 8.53
N SER A 613 57.02 15.70 9.38
CA SER A 613 57.64 16.82 10.11
C SER A 613 58.25 17.89 9.20
N SER A 614 58.44 17.59 7.92
CA SER A 614 58.91 18.53 6.88
C SER A 614 57.79 19.38 6.24
N CYS A 615 56.51 19.04 6.46
CA CYS A 615 55.39 19.56 5.66
C CYS A 615 54.86 20.96 6.02
N THR A 616 55.38 21.69 7.02
CA THR A 616 54.85 23.02 7.35
C THR A 616 55.89 24.00 7.89
N SER A 617 55.90 25.22 7.35
CA SER A 617 56.51 26.41 7.96
C SER A 617 55.72 26.93 9.17
N ASP A 618 54.46 26.48 9.36
CA ASP A 618 53.58 26.82 10.47
C ASP A 618 53.00 25.57 11.17
N TYR A 619 53.61 25.22 12.31
CA TYR A 619 53.44 23.98 13.09
C TYR A 619 52.04 23.65 13.70
N LEU A 620 50.97 24.37 13.35
CA LEU A 620 49.60 24.17 13.89
C LEU A 620 48.49 24.27 12.84
N ASP A 621 48.77 23.90 11.58
CA ASP A 621 47.75 23.85 10.54
C ASP A 621 46.65 22.83 10.90
N GLN A 622 45.41 23.33 11.00
CA GLN A 622 44.24 22.56 11.39
C GLN A 622 43.97 21.35 10.47
N LYS A 623 44.41 21.41 9.20
CA LYS A 623 44.22 20.31 8.24
C LYS A 623 45.00 19.05 8.59
N TYR A 624 46.03 19.18 9.45
CA TYR A 624 46.86 18.06 9.94
C TYR A 624 46.59 17.72 11.40
N ILE A 625 45.44 18.13 11.96
CA ILE A 625 45.01 17.73 13.31
C ILE A 625 43.69 16.99 13.18
N ILE A 626 43.67 15.74 13.63
CA ILE A 626 42.49 14.88 13.58
C ILE A 626 41.52 15.28 14.70
N LYS A 627 40.24 15.37 14.33
CA LYS A 627 39.13 15.78 15.21
C LYS A 627 38.16 14.61 15.38
N ASP A 628 38.64 13.53 15.97
CA ASP A 628 37.84 12.33 16.16
C ASP A 628 37.53 12.10 17.64
N LYS A 629 36.50 11.32 17.93
CA LYS A 629 35.96 11.10 19.29
C LYS A 629 36.79 10.10 20.10
N PHE A 630 38.11 10.14 19.97
CA PHE A 630 39.00 9.33 20.78
C PHE A 630 39.19 9.95 22.16
N GLU A 631 39.31 9.08 23.16
CA GLU A 631 39.89 9.41 24.45
C GLU A 631 41.39 9.07 24.41
N MET A 632 42.23 10.03 24.77
CA MET A 632 43.68 9.82 24.85
C MET A 632 44.05 9.65 26.32
N CYS A 633 44.81 8.61 26.58
CA CYS A 633 45.25 8.18 27.90
C CYS A 633 46.76 8.49 28.01
N MET A 634 47.18 9.11 29.12
CA MET A 634 48.59 9.45 29.40
C MET A 634 49.02 8.83 30.72
N ASP A 635 50.12 8.07 30.67
CA ASP A 635 50.76 7.49 31.84
C ASP A 635 52.19 8.04 31.99
N ILE A 636 52.55 8.36 33.24
CA ILE A 636 53.91 8.74 33.60
C ILE A 636 54.45 7.69 34.57
N LYS A 637 55.55 7.06 34.21
CA LYS A 637 56.25 6.06 35.04
C LYS A 637 57.64 6.54 35.40
N PHE A 638 58.06 6.30 36.64
CA PHE A 638 59.37 6.65 37.14
C PHE A 638 60.21 5.41 37.43
N ARG A 639 61.52 5.51 37.16
CA ARG A 639 62.51 4.48 37.45
C ARG A 639 63.79 5.11 38.02
N ALA A 640 64.17 4.69 39.23
CA ALA A 640 65.49 4.99 39.80
C ALA A 640 66.58 4.08 39.19
N GLU A 641 67.84 4.52 39.21
CA GLU A 641 68.99 3.83 38.60
C GLU A 641 69.24 2.39 39.11
N PRO A 642 70.00 1.55 38.37
CA PRO A 642 69.75 0.12 38.28
C PRO A 642 70.43 -0.69 39.39
N ALA A 643 69.72 -0.91 40.49
CA ALA A 643 69.99 -2.04 41.37
C ALA A 643 68.70 -2.82 41.64
N LYS A 644 68.58 -3.95 40.92
CA LYS A 644 67.56 -5.00 41.02
C LYS A 644 66.16 -4.65 40.48
N ALA A 645 65.54 -5.66 39.89
CA ALA A 645 64.25 -5.62 39.21
C ALA A 645 63.13 -5.26 40.21
N SER A 646 62.92 -3.96 40.43
CA SER A 646 61.84 -3.42 41.23
C SER A 646 60.96 -2.52 40.38
N GLU A 647 59.66 -2.60 40.68
CA GLU A 647 58.50 -2.12 39.95
C GLU A 647 58.62 -0.67 39.44
N LEU A 648 58.10 -0.40 38.23
CA LEU A 648 57.93 0.96 37.72
C LEU A 648 56.94 1.71 38.61
N GLU A 649 57.39 2.76 39.30
CA GLU A 649 56.51 3.60 40.14
C GLU A 649 55.61 4.43 39.22
N GLN A 650 54.29 4.24 39.30
CA GLN A 650 53.35 5.06 38.53
C GLN A 650 53.23 6.44 39.19
N VAL A 651 53.66 7.48 38.46
CA VAL A 651 53.70 8.86 38.93
C VAL A 651 52.39 9.58 38.64
N PHE A 652 51.81 9.29 37.48
CA PHE A 652 50.56 9.88 37.03
C PHE A 652 49.86 8.98 36.02
N SER A 653 48.54 8.99 36.04
CA SER A 653 47.69 8.45 34.98
C SER A 653 46.51 9.38 34.82
N GLY A 654 46.18 9.72 33.57
CA GLY A 654 45.03 10.57 33.29
C GLY A 654 44.57 10.39 31.86
N SER A 655 43.30 10.69 31.61
CA SER A 655 42.73 10.69 30.27
C SER A 655 42.23 12.09 29.90
N ALA A 656 42.18 12.35 28.60
CA ALA A 656 41.67 13.59 28.03
C ALA A 656 40.85 13.28 26.78
N THR A 657 39.77 14.03 26.61
CA THR A 657 39.06 14.11 25.33
C THR A 657 39.57 15.31 24.54
N HIS A 658 39.38 15.30 23.21
CA HIS A 658 39.84 16.42 22.41
C HIS A 658 39.04 17.69 22.72
N THR A 659 39.74 18.82 22.76
CA THR A 659 39.19 20.15 23.06
C THR A 659 39.57 21.14 21.97
N SER A 660 39.15 22.39 22.14
CA SER A 660 39.52 23.50 21.27
C SER A 660 40.08 24.67 22.05
N ARG A 661 41.14 25.31 21.53
CA ARG A 661 41.75 26.49 22.13
C ARG A 661 42.24 27.42 21.04
N ARG A 662 41.89 28.70 21.14
CA ARG A 662 42.26 29.77 20.19
C ARG A 662 42.02 29.38 18.71
N GLY A 663 40.89 28.73 18.42
CA GLY A 663 40.50 28.35 17.06
C GLY A 663 41.07 27.02 16.56
N CYS A 664 42.06 26.44 17.24
CA CYS A 664 42.56 25.09 16.96
C CYS A 664 41.71 24.05 17.70
N GLN A 665 41.19 23.06 16.98
CA GLN A 665 40.37 21.95 17.48
C GLN A 665 41.16 20.64 17.35
N GLY A 666 40.87 19.67 18.23
CA GLY A 666 41.53 18.36 18.25
C GLY A 666 42.68 18.26 19.26
N LEU A 667 42.68 19.11 20.29
CA LEU A 667 43.76 19.22 21.27
C LEU A 667 43.48 18.36 22.52
N TYR A 668 44.40 17.49 22.90
CA TYR A 668 44.33 16.70 24.13
C TYR A 668 45.17 17.40 25.20
N ILE A 669 44.52 17.96 26.23
CA ILE A 669 45.18 18.78 27.25
C ILE A 669 45.17 18.03 28.58
N PHE A 670 46.35 17.69 29.08
CA PHE A 670 46.55 17.03 30.37
C PHE A 670 47.06 18.05 31.41
N GLN A 671 46.45 18.04 32.60
CA GLN A 671 46.79 18.97 33.69
C GLN A 671 47.90 18.38 34.56
N LEU A 672 49.15 18.79 34.31
CA LEU A 672 50.34 18.33 35.03
C LEU A 672 50.66 19.17 36.29
N GLY A 673 50.11 20.38 36.39
CA GLY A 673 50.35 21.28 37.53
C GLY A 673 49.91 20.71 38.90
N CYS A 674 49.12 19.63 38.91
CA CYS A 674 48.66 18.94 40.11
C CYS A 674 49.59 17.78 40.55
N VAL A 675 50.63 17.45 39.77
CA VAL A 675 51.51 16.29 40.02
C VAL A 675 52.77 16.75 40.77
N SER A 676 52.67 16.83 42.09
CA SER A 676 53.75 17.37 42.95
C SER A 676 55.03 16.53 42.98
N SER A 677 54.97 15.25 42.58
CA SER A 677 56.10 14.31 42.58
C SER A 677 56.91 14.31 41.27
N LEU A 678 56.45 15.00 40.23
CA LEU A 678 57.09 15.00 38.91
C LEU A 678 58.42 15.78 38.95
N PHE A 679 59.49 15.16 38.44
CA PHE A 679 60.88 15.67 38.42
C PHE A 679 61.53 15.95 39.78
N GLN A 680 60.93 15.52 40.90
CA GLN A 680 61.53 15.70 42.23
C GLN A 680 62.68 14.74 42.54
N LYS A 681 62.71 13.56 41.91
CA LYS A 681 63.72 12.51 42.14
C LYS A 681 64.64 12.38 40.93
N ALA A 682 65.91 12.07 41.15
CA ALA A 682 66.83 11.71 40.08
C ALA A 682 66.50 10.31 39.53
N GLY A 683 66.38 10.16 38.22
CA GLY A 683 66.01 8.92 37.55
C GLY A 683 65.36 9.15 36.19
N ILE A 684 64.74 8.12 35.64
CA ILE A 684 64.10 8.17 34.31
C ILE A 684 62.60 8.33 34.48
N TYR A 685 62.03 9.37 33.88
CA TYR A 685 60.59 9.56 33.75
C TYR A 685 60.16 9.23 32.32
N SER A 686 59.24 8.28 32.17
CA SER A 686 58.69 7.84 30.88
C SER A 686 57.26 8.34 30.75
N PHE A 687 56.99 9.10 29.69
CA PHE A 687 55.64 9.54 29.32
C PHE A 687 55.14 8.62 28.20
N SER A 688 53.97 8.02 28.40
CA SER A 688 53.34 7.14 27.43
C SER A 688 51.96 7.68 27.10
N PHE A 689 51.66 7.78 25.81
CA PHE A 689 50.36 8.20 25.31
C PHE A 689 49.74 7.04 24.53
N SER A 690 48.47 6.78 24.78
CA SER A 690 47.70 5.78 24.05
C SER A 690 46.34 6.34 23.70
N ILE A 691 45.75 5.81 22.64
CA ILE A 691 44.35 6.06 22.31
C ILE A 691 43.55 4.88 22.82
N CYS A 692 42.57 5.18 23.67
CA CYS A 692 41.66 4.22 24.21
C CYS A 692 40.57 3.94 23.15
N GLN A 693 40.80 2.97 22.25
CA GLN A 693 39.75 2.31 21.45
C GLN A 693 39.23 1.10 22.23
N THR A 694 37.98 0.71 22.00
CA THR A 694 37.31 -0.43 22.63
C THR A 694 38.03 -1.78 22.44
N SER A 695 39.13 -1.86 21.69
CA SER A 695 40.01 -3.05 21.61
C SER A 695 41.29 -2.79 20.78
N ALA A 696 42.30 -2.10 21.34
CA ALA A 696 43.75 -2.27 21.00
C ALA A 696 44.60 -1.14 21.63
N VAL A 697 45.67 -1.50 22.33
CA VAL A 697 46.71 -0.56 22.80
C VAL A 697 47.79 -0.46 21.72
N ILE A 698 48.04 0.73 21.17
CA ILE A 698 49.12 0.97 20.22
C ILE A 698 50.36 1.51 20.96
N ALA A 699 51.45 0.75 20.86
CA ALA A 699 52.87 1.04 21.10
C ALA A 699 53.48 0.96 22.53
N THR A 700 54.59 0.22 22.63
CA THR A 700 55.60 0.21 23.72
C THR A 700 56.99 0.15 23.05
N VAL A 701 57.97 0.99 23.42
CA VAL A 701 59.35 1.00 22.84
C VAL A 701 60.43 1.21 23.93
N ILE A 702 61.62 0.59 23.76
CA ILE A 702 62.68 0.31 24.77
C ILE A 702 64.11 0.84 24.36
N ASN A 703 64.95 1.21 25.37
CA ASN A 703 66.45 1.31 25.52
C ASN A 703 67.26 2.56 25.05
N THR A 704 68.38 3.06 25.65
CA THR A 704 69.33 2.63 26.74
C THR A 704 70.15 3.84 27.33
N ALA A 705 70.60 3.71 28.61
CA ALA A 705 71.58 4.39 29.53
C ALA A 705 72.47 5.61 29.09
N HIS A 706 72.93 6.57 29.92
CA HIS A 706 73.43 6.61 31.34
C HIS A 706 73.35 8.03 32.01
N HIS A 707 73.35 8.08 33.36
CA HIS A 707 73.77 9.15 34.31
C HIS A 707 73.40 10.64 34.04
N ASP A 708 72.12 10.96 34.25
CA ASP A 708 71.49 12.21 34.76
C ASP A 708 69.96 12.01 34.66
N ILE A 709 69.05 12.93 35.09
CA ILE A 709 67.59 12.74 34.85
C ILE A 709 67.37 12.71 33.34
N VAL A 710 67.14 11.54 32.76
CA VAL A 710 66.89 11.39 31.33
C VAL A 710 65.40 11.53 31.05
N LEU A 711 65.04 12.53 30.26
CA LEU A 711 63.68 12.72 29.77
C LEU A 711 63.57 12.11 28.37
N ILE A 712 63.05 10.89 28.29
CA ILE A 712 62.89 10.20 27.00
C ILE A 712 61.56 10.62 26.39
N LEU A 713 61.60 11.56 25.46
CA LEU A 713 60.49 11.87 24.56
C LEU A 713 60.59 10.95 23.33
N LEU A 714 59.78 9.89 23.32
CA LEU A 714 59.69 8.97 22.20
C LEU A 714 58.90 9.63 21.06
N SER A 715 59.53 9.89 19.92
CA SER A 715 58.84 10.14 18.65
C SER A 715 59.12 8.97 17.71
N GLY A 716 58.09 8.22 17.29
CA GLY A 716 58.26 7.06 16.43
C GLY A 716 56.98 6.60 15.73
N SER A 717 57.15 6.23 14.46
CA SER A 717 56.17 5.84 13.44
C SER A 717 55.28 4.63 13.81
N CYS A 718 54.04 4.63 13.34
CA CYS A 718 53.14 3.47 13.38
C CYS A 718 53.18 2.69 12.05
N ASP A 719 53.86 1.55 12.04
CA ASP A 719 53.61 0.46 11.08
C ASP A 719 53.69 -0.88 11.82
N PRO A 720 52.59 -1.66 11.92
CA PRO A 720 52.59 -2.96 12.60
C PRO A 720 53.32 -4.08 11.87
N ASP A 721 53.68 -3.92 10.58
CA ASP A 721 54.03 -5.05 9.70
C ASP A 721 55.50 -5.12 9.23
N LEU A 722 56.42 -4.35 9.81
CA LEU A 722 57.86 -4.42 9.46
C LEU A 722 58.73 -4.86 10.64
N VAL A 723 58.81 -6.19 10.82
CA VAL A 723 59.82 -6.85 11.66
C VAL A 723 61.14 -6.90 10.89
N TYR A 724 62.14 -6.13 11.29
CA TYR A 724 63.54 -6.45 11.03
C TYR A 724 64.32 -6.54 12.34
N LEU A 725 64.68 -7.78 12.68
CA LEU A 725 65.70 -8.11 13.65
C LEU A 725 67.07 -7.90 12.97
N CYS A 726 67.90 -6.98 13.49
CA CYS A 726 69.33 -6.98 13.17
C CYS A 726 70.12 -6.72 14.44
N ILE A 727 70.72 -7.78 14.97
CA ILE A 727 71.76 -7.76 16.00
C ILE A 727 73.08 -7.82 15.23
N GLU A 728 73.97 -6.86 15.42
CA GLU A 728 75.42 -7.15 15.50
C GLU A 728 76.23 -6.02 16.17
N LYS A 729 77.32 -6.47 16.77
CA LYS A 729 78.18 -5.86 17.80
C LYS A 729 79.57 -5.63 17.17
N PHE A 730 80.41 -4.70 17.67
CA PHE A 730 81.82 -4.92 18.11
C PHE A 730 82.69 -3.63 18.23
N SER A 731 83.16 -3.37 19.46
CA SER A 731 84.56 -3.25 19.96
C SER A 731 85.65 -2.37 19.32
N SER A 732 86.36 -1.60 20.17
CA SER A 732 87.81 -1.74 20.54
C SER A 732 88.27 -0.49 21.36
N HIS A 733 89.16 -0.48 22.35
CA HIS A 733 90.20 -1.38 22.87
C HIS A 733 90.55 -1.08 24.36
N LYS A 734 91.19 -2.08 25.02
CA LYS A 734 92.08 -2.11 26.22
C LYS A 734 92.36 -0.79 26.97
N LEU A 735 92.39 -0.76 28.31
CA LEU A 735 93.20 -1.59 29.23
C LEU A 735 92.47 -1.82 30.56
#